data_AF-A0A2N1UYW0-F1
#
_entry.id   AF-A0A2N1UYW0-F1
#
_cell.length_a   1.000
_cell.length_b   1.000
_cell.length_c   1.000
_cell.angle_alpha   90.00
_cell.angle_beta   90.00
_cell.angle_gamma   90.00
#
_symmetry.space_group_name_H-M   'P 1'
#
loop_
_entity.id
_entity.type
_entity.pdbx_description
1 polymer ?
#
loop_
_entity_poly.entity_id
_entity_poly.type
_entity_poly.pdbx_seq_one_letter_code
_entity_poly.pdbx_strand_id
1 'polypeptide(L)'
;MKKAILLILLLPMLASAQYFDVFDIDTSEYPIMKAKFYSVDANGNQILNHTPADFEITENGEPRDVISVSCPDPLPRPISVGIMVDTYGYIDLARKGSERLVSLLNMPQNEIGITYMDGRPLLFQDFTDRKQKALEKSKLIPSAPGGTRVSEMFFDDFGGGISIIKNRKAQNRILIFVSDLHCPNLSLDEQKLFQEAIDNNIRIYTVLINTGDYTGLFKRISDKTNGVLFENVRNGSEIEVIFKKIAYIEQNDPCEISWNSNVNCKDRINLNIFNKTNSLFASYNYRIAKDQIVNLELDTYFVNFGFHSKGSTKDTSITITARNIDLKIHNITFEPNLGYFELLDTLPIAIQKDQSINLTIRYKTIDTSKIYSKLTLATDYCDFYLGLLAGGKYSPISLKTLELTHPNGGEVFNAGADTIITWEGISINDKVRLNFSYDNGKNWKTITYVVSGNNKKWRIPTIESDSCIVSVNQFDNNSTPNGLEIEWQKSYGGSYNDQAYSITETTDGGYIAAGRSVSTDGDITNPRQSYDFWIIKLNSIGELEWQKSYGGTDNDIPNKVIQSNDGGFVVAGITFSADGDVSNPKGSGDSWIIKLNSVGELEWEKSYGGSKKDEAKSIVQSIDGGYVIAGVSDSDDGDITNPKGYDDYWIVKLNSIGELVWQKSYGGSHYDINTSIIQTNDGGFAVSGYSWSDDGNLTISNGLSDYWIVKLNSIGELEWQKSYGGSDEELANSIQQTFDGGYIIAGQSKSQDEDITNPKGNYDYWIIKLNSVGELEWEKSYGGTDLDG
;
A
#
# COMPACT_ATOMS: atom_id res chain seq x y z
N MET A 1 14.06 26.25 -26.83
CA MET A 1 15.17 25.68 -26.04
C MET A 1 14.80 24.24 -25.76
N LYS A 2 15.57 23.31 -26.32
CA LYS A 2 15.16 21.90 -26.50
C LYS A 2 15.48 21.10 -25.23
N LYS A 3 14.45 20.41 -24.72
CA LYS A 3 14.50 19.37 -23.69
C LYS A 3 15.50 18.28 -24.11
N ALA A 4 16.44 17.95 -23.23
CA ALA A 4 17.27 16.77 -23.37
C ALA A 4 16.44 15.55 -22.93
N ILE A 5 15.98 14.82 -23.93
CA ILE A 5 15.49 13.45 -23.80
C ILE A 5 16.69 12.61 -23.38
N LEU A 6 16.60 11.92 -22.23
CA LEU A 6 17.54 10.86 -21.87
C LEU A 6 17.31 9.70 -22.83
N LEU A 7 17.96 9.80 -23.98
CA LEU A 7 18.13 8.73 -24.95
C LEU A 7 19.05 7.70 -24.28
N ILE A 8 18.49 6.61 -23.74
CA ILE A 8 19.28 5.41 -23.49
C ILE A 8 19.69 4.92 -24.88
N LEU A 9 20.88 5.34 -25.31
CA LEU A 9 21.58 4.79 -26.45
C LEU A 9 21.78 3.30 -26.16
N LEU A 10 20.93 2.48 -26.77
CA LEU A 10 21.23 1.10 -27.12
C LEU A 10 22.48 1.11 -27.99
N LEU A 11 23.64 1.12 -27.34
CA LEU A 11 24.86 0.61 -27.95
C LEU A 11 24.63 -0.90 -28.15
N PRO A 12 24.88 -1.44 -29.35
CA PRO A 12 24.82 -2.87 -29.56
C PRO A 12 26.01 -3.45 -28.78
N MET A 13 25.78 -3.82 -27.52
CA MET A 13 26.78 -4.58 -26.77
C MET A 13 26.92 -5.92 -27.48
N LEU A 14 28.05 -6.08 -28.18
CA LEU A 14 28.76 -7.34 -28.15
C LEU A 14 28.68 -7.84 -26.70
N ALA A 15 28.04 -8.99 -26.48
CA ALA A 15 27.82 -9.56 -25.16
C ALA A 15 29.17 -9.74 -24.45
N SER A 16 29.58 -8.72 -23.69
CA SER A 16 30.75 -8.79 -22.84
C SER A 16 30.38 -9.70 -21.67
N ALA A 17 31.12 -10.78 -21.48
CA ALA A 17 30.92 -11.67 -20.35
C ALA A 17 31.39 -11.07 -19.01
N GLN A 18 31.96 -9.86 -19.04
CA GLN A 18 32.42 -9.14 -17.87
C GLN A 18 31.23 -8.67 -17.04
N TYR A 19 31.26 -8.93 -15.74
CA TYR A 19 30.21 -8.46 -14.84
C TYR A 19 30.76 -8.18 -13.44
N PHE A 20 30.09 -7.27 -12.73
CA PHE A 20 30.36 -6.91 -11.34
C PHE A 20 29.02 -6.78 -10.63
N ASP A 21 28.82 -7.55 -9.58
CA ASP A 21 27.55 -7.59 -8.84
C ASP A 21 27.83 -7.63 -7.35
N VAL A 22 27.20 -6.73 -6.58
CA VAL A 22 27.36 -6.62 -5.12
C VAL A 22 26.02 -6.97 -4.46
N PHE A 23 26.07 -7.69 -3.35
CA PHE A 23 24.91 -8.17 -2.63
C PHE A 23 25.27 -8.40 -1.15
N ASP A 24 24.28 -8.80 -0.34
CA ASP A 24 24.45 -9.03 1.11
C ASP A 24 25.18 -7.86 1.82
N ILE A 25 24.70 -6.63 1.65
CA ILE A 25 25.25 -5.48 2.39
C ILE A 25 24.88 -5.66 3.87
N ASP A 26 25.89 -5.93 4.69
CA ASP A 26 25.78 -6.17 6.12
C ASP A 26 26.09 -4.89 6.90
N THR A 27 25.14 -4.48 7.74
CA THR A 27 25.23 -3.29 8.58
C THR A 27 25.39 -3.63 10.07
N SER A 28 25.50 -4.90 10.45
CA SER A 28 25.47 -5.35 11.85
C SER A 28 26.63 -4.81 12.69
N GLU A 29 27.79 -4.56 12.07
CA GLU A 29 29.00 -4.01 12.71
C GLU A 29 29.21 -2.51 12.44
N TYR A 30 28.15 -1.77 12.08
CA TYR A 30 28.21 -0.33 11.81
C TYR A 30 29.01 0.45 12.87
N PRO A 31 29.95 1.35 12.47
CA PRO A 31 30.16 1.90 11.13
C PRO A 31 31.01 1.05 10.17
N ILE A 32 31.48 -0.13 10.57
CA ILE A 32 32.18 -1.04 9.65
C ILE A 32 31.14 -1.76 8.81
N MET A 33 31.20 -1.53 7.50
CA MET A 33 30.27 -2.11 6.53
C MET A 33 30.95 -3.28 5.83
N LYS A 34 30.17 -4.31 5.48
CA LYS A 34 30.62 -5.42 4.64
C LYS A 34 29.63 -5.65 3.51
N ALA A 35 30.11 -6.12 2.37
CA ALA A 35 29.26 -6.61 1.30
C ALA A 35 29.95 -7.76 0.56
N LYS A 36 29.16 -8.65 -0.03
CA LYS A 36 29.66 -9.71 -0.90
C LYS A 36 29.59 -9.26 -2.34
N PHE A 37 30.50 -9.75 -3.17
CA PHE A 37 30.48 -9.46 -4.60
C PHE A 37 31.06 -10.58 -5.44
N TYR A 38 30.64 -10.58 -6.71
CA TYR A 38 31.28 -11.34 -7.78
C TYR A 38 31.84 -10.37 -8.81
N SER A 39 33.01 -10.71 -9.33
CA SER A 39 33.72 -9.93 -10.35
C SER A 39 34.28 -10.89 -11.39
N VAL A 40 33.89 -10.69 -12.64
CA VAL A 40 34.24 -11.60 -13.74
C VAL A 40 34.82 -10.83 -14.90
N ASP A 41 35.88 -11.39 -15.50
CA ASP A 41 36.57 -10.83 -16.66
C ASP A 41 35.79 -11.00 -17.96
N ALA A 42 36.27 -10.40 -19.05
CA ALA A 42 35.66 -10.52 -20.38
C ALA A 42 35.61 -11.96 -20.92
N ASN A 43 36.36 -12.90 -20.34
CA ASN A 43 36.37 -14.31 -20.72
C ASN A 43 35.34 -15.13 -19.90
N GLY A 44 34.83 -14.59 -18.80
CA GLY A 44 33.93 -15.29 -17.89
C GLY A 44 34.59 -15.93 -16.67
N ASN A 45 35.85 -15.60 -16.39
CA ASN A 45 36.56 -16.12 -15.22
C ASN A 45 36.42 -15.17 -14.02
N GLN A 46 36.35 -15.72 -12.80
CA GLN A 46 36.40 -14.93 -11.58
C GLN A 46 37.72 -14.19 -11.45
N ILE A 47 37.64 -12.92 -11.11
CA ILE A 47 38.78 -12.14 -10.66
C ILE A 47 38.86 -12.32 -9.13
N LEU A 48 39.90 -13.02 -8.67
CA LEU A 48 40.10 -13.35 -7.26
C LEU A 48 41.21 -12.52 -6.59
N ASN A 49 42.11 -11.93 -7.36
CA ASN A 49 43.28 -11.22 -6.88
C ASN A 49 43.02 -9.73 -6.60
N HIS A 50 41.88 -9.44 -5.99
CA HIS A 50 41.47 -8.07 -5.67
C HIS A 50 42.21 -7.52 -4.44
N THR A 51 42.49 -6.22 -4.47
CA THR A 51 43.04 -5.45 -3.35
C THR A 51 42.14 -4.25 -3.03
N PRO A 52 42.19 -3.67 -1.83
CA PRO A 52 41.42 -2.47 -1.50
C PRO A 52 41.60 -1.31 -2.49
N ALA A 53 42.78 -1.16 -3.09
CA ALA A 53 43.09 -0.09 -4.05
C ALA A 53 42.32 -0.20 -5.38
N ASP A 54 41.78 -1.39 -5.68
CA ASP A 54 41.00 -1.64 -6.90
C ASP A 54 39.60 -1.06 -6.83
N PHE A 55 39.17 -0.59 -5.64
CA PHE A 55 37.82 -0.11 -5.41
C PHE A 55 37.79 1.38 -5.07
N GLU A 56 36.73 2.03 -5.51
CA GLU A 56 36.32 3.36 -5.09
C GLU A 56 34.90 3.26 -4.56
N ILE A 57 34.71 3.57 -3.28
CA ILE A 57 33.40 3.54 -2.64
C ILE A 57 32.98 4.97 -2.32
N THR A 58 31.74 5.30 -2.66
CA THR A 58 31.09 6.53 -2.20
C THR A 58 29.75 6.22 -1.54
N GLU A 59 29.44 6.96 -0.49
CA GLU A 59 28.14 6.93 0.18
C GLU A 59 27.55 8.33 0.16
N ASN A 60 26.38 8.48 -0.48
CA ASN A 60 25.75 9.77 -0.75
C ASN A 60 26.69 10.76 -1.50
N GLY A 61 27.58 10.22 -2.33
CA GLY A 61 28.58 10.99 -3.08
C GLY A 61 29.89 11.25 -2.32
N GLU A 62 29.96 10.93 -1.03
CA GLU A 62 31.15 11.14 -0.21
C GLU A 62 32.06 9.90 -0.22
N PRO A 63 33.39 10.03 -0.41
CA PRO A 63 34.30 8.90 -0.51
C PRO A 63 34.42 8.12 0.81
N ARG A 64 34.69 6.81 0.71
CA ARG A 64 34.89 5.91 1.84
C ARG A 64 36.18 5.12 1.71
N ASP A 65 36.82 4.90 2.85
CA ASP A 65 38.04 4.11 2.96
C ASP A 65 37.69 2.63 2.92
N VAL A 66 38.22 1.93 1.91
CA VAL A 66 38.11 0.47 1.80
C VAL A 66 39.09 -0.15 2.79
N ILE A 67 38.58 -0.93 3.74
CA ILE A 67 39.35 -1.54 4.82
C ILE A 67 40.01 -2.83 4.31
N SER A 68 39.22 -3.73 3.73
CA SER A 68 39.71 -5.02 3.25
C SER A 68 38.93 -5.53 2.05
N VAL A 69 39.60 -6.33 1.24
CA VAL A 69 38.96 -7.17 0.22
C VAL A 69 39.52 -8.59 0.38
N SER A 70 38.64 -9.58 0.40
CA SER A 70 39.02 -10.99 0.56
C SER A 70 38.23 -11.84 -0.42
N CYS A 71 38.92 -12.61 -1.25
CA CYS A 71 38.30 -13.57 -2.15
C CYS A 71 38.71 -14.98 -1.70
N PRO A 72 37.76 -15.82 -1.26
CA PRO A 72 38.08 -17.20 -0.88
C PRO A 72 38.53 -18.00 -2.12
N ASP A 73 39.42 -18.97 -1.90
CA ASP A 73 39.80 -19.91 -2.95
C ASP A 73 38.55 -20.70 -3.41
N PRO A 74 38.39 -20.99 -4.71
CA PRO A 74 37.26 -21.77 -5.20
C PRO A 74 37.25 -23.17 -4.58
N LEU A 75 36.37 -23.40 -3.63
CA LEU A 75 36.12 -24.72 -3.08
C LEU A 75 35.06 -25.42 -3.94
N PRO A 76 35.31 -26.66 -4.41
CA PRO A 76 34.29 -27.42 -5.13
C PRO A 76 33.05 -27.58 -4.25
N ARG A 77 31.94 -26.96 -4.67
CA ARG A 77 30.61 -27.16 -4.10
C ARG A 77 29.82 -27.99 -5.09
N PRO A 78 29.72 -29.33 -4.90
CA PRO A 78 28.80 -30.14 -5.68
C PRO A 78 27.41 -29.51 -5.61
N ILE A 79 26.79 -29.33 -6.77
CA ILE A 79 25.42 -28.84 -6.90
C ILE A 79 24.58 -29.85 -7.68
N SER A 80 23.33 -29.99 -7.23
CA SER A 80 22.29 -30.71 -7.99
C SER A 80 21.40 -29.66 -8.62
N VAL A 81 21.23 -29.70 -9.94
CA VAL A 81 20.47 -28.70 -10.69
C VAL A 81 19.23 -29.34 -11.31
N GLY A 82 18.05 -28.80 -11.05
CA GLY A 82 16.81 -29.13 -11.77
C GLY A 82 16.41 -27.97 -12.69
N ILE A 83 16.33 -28.22 -13.99
CA ILE A 83 15.74 -27.25 -14.94
C ILE A 83 14.28 -27.65 -15.18
N MET A 84 13.37 -26.72 -14.93
CA MET A 84 11.93 -26.89 -15.13
C MET A 84 11.51 -25.98 -16.27
N VAL A 85 11.15 -26.57 -17.41
CA VAL A 85 10.84 -25.81 -18.63
C VAL A 85 9.35 -25.81 -18.91
N ASP A 86 8.78 -24.62 -19.02
CA ASP A 86 7.40 -24.42 -19.40
C ASP A 86 7.29 -23.29 -20.40
N THR A 87 7.62 -23.61 -21.65
CA THR A 87 7.62 -22.64 -22.74
C THR A 87 6.93 -23.25 -23.94
N TYR A 88 5.84 -22.63 -24.39
CA TYR A 88 5.15 -23.08 -25.60
C TYR A 88 5.86 -22.53 -26.85
N GLY A 89 5.97 -21.20 -26.93
CA GLY A 89 6.48 -20.49 -28.12
C GLY A 89 7.99 -20.27 -28.16
N TYR A 90 8.68 -20.49 -27.03
CA TYR A 90 10.08 -20.03 -26.85
C TYR A 90 11.05 -21.14 -26.42
N ILE A 91 10.74 -22.39 -26.77
CA ILE A 91 11.55 -23.55 -26.37
C ILE A 91 13.03 -23.45 -26.78
N ASP A 92 13.32 -22.81 -27.92
CA ASP A 92 14.69 -22.65 -28.39
C ASP A 92 15.53 -21.75 -27.48
N LEU A 93 14.92 -20.78 -26.79
CA LEU A 93 15.60 -19.98 -25.77
C LEU A 93 15.90 -20.83 -24.53
N ALA A 94 14.91 -21.59 -24.04
CA ALA A 94 15.10 -22.49 -22.90
C ALA A 94 16.19 -23.55 -23.17
N ARG A 95 16.24 -24.11 -24.39
CA ARG A 95 17.30 -25.03 -24.84
C ARG A 95 18.68 -24.37 -24.84
N LYS A 96 18.80 -23.16 -25.38
CA LYS A 96 20.07 -22.40 -25.39
C LYS A 96 20.58 -22.11 -23.99
N GLY A 97 19.72 -21.61 -23.09
CA GLY A 97 20.06 -21.39 -21.69
C GLY A 97 20.52 -22.67 -21.00
N SER A 98 19.73 -23.74 -21.16
CA SER A 98 20.04 -25.06 -20.59
C SER A 98 21.36 -25.65 -21.10
N GLU A 99 21.61 -25.58 -22.41
CA GLU A 99 22.88 -25.99 -23.02
C GLU A 99 24.04 -25.19 -22.44
N ARG A 100 23.87 -23.87 -22.34
CA ARG A 100 24.90 -22.99 -21.83
C ARG A 100 25.27 -23.33 -20.40
N LEU A 101 24.29 -23.56 -19.54
CA LEU A 101 24.49 -24.02 -18.17
C LEU A 101 25.29 -25.33 -18.12
N VAL A 102 24.83 -26.36 -18.82
CA VAL A 102 25.48 -27.68 -18.83
C VAL A 102 26.92 -27.60 -19.35
N SER A 103 27.19 -26.72 -20.32
CA SER A 103 28.55 -26.51 -20.82
C SER A 103 29.51 -25.98 -19.76
N LEU A 104 29.00 -25.22 -18.79
CA LEU A 104 29.77 -24.54 -17.73
C LEU A 104 29.77 -25.32 -16.39
N LEU A 105 28.87 -26.28 -16.20
CA LEU A 105 28.88 -27.13 -15.01
C LEU A 105 30.13 -28.02 -14.97
N ASN A 106 30.77 -28.07 -13.81
CA ASN A 106 31.88 -28.98 -13.50
C ASN A 106 31.34 -30.39 -13.23
N MET A 107 31.43 -31.27 -14.22
CA MET A 107 30.91 -32.63 -14.20
C MET A 107 32.11 -33.60 -14.14
N PRO A 108 32.10 -34.66 -13.29
CA PRO A 108 30.95 -35.29 -12.65
C PRO A 108 30.69 -34.85 -11.20
N GLN A 109 31.25 -33.72 -10.76
CA GLN A 109 30.99 -33.22 -9.40
C GLN A 109 29.54 -32.77 -9.23
N ASN A 110 28.98 -32.15 -10.27
CA ASN A 110 27.60 -31.72 -10.33
C ASN A 110 26.72 -32.74 -11.06
N GLU A 111 25.42 -32.64 -10.87
CA GLU A 111 24.42 -33.42 -11.61
C GLU A 111 23.24 -32.55 -12.02
N ILE A 112 22.60 -32.91 -13.12
CA ILE A 112 21.48 -32.15 -13.67
C ILE A 112 20.31 -33.04 -14.08
N GLY A 113 19.11 -32.65 -13.66
CA GLY A 113 17.83 -33.17 -14.12
C GLY A 113 17.07 -32.11 -14.94
N ILE A 114 16.23 -32.55 -15.87
CA ILE A 114 15.41 -31.68 -16.71
C ILE A 114 13.98 -32.21 -16.73
N THR A 115 13.04 -31.32 -16.43
CA THR A 115 11.60 -31.55 -16.58
C THR A 115 11.02 -30.54 -17.56
N TYR A 116 9.85 -30.88 -18.11
CA TYR A 116 9.07 -29.96 -18.92
C TYR A 116 7.58 -30.11 -18.65
N MET A 117 6.79 -29.05 -18.86
CA MET A 117 5.35 -29.04 -18.60
C MET A 117 4.54 -29.38 -19.85
N ASP A 118 3.68 -30.38 -19.79
CA ASP A 118 2.64 -30.66 -20.80
C ASP A 118 1.31 -30.98 -20.10
N GLY A 119 0.65 -29.94 -19.59
CA GLY A 119 -0.52 -30.03 -18.71
C GLY A 119 -0.23 -30.54 -17.28
N ARG A 120 0.85 -31.33 -17.13
CA ARG A 120 1.53 -31.71 -15.89
C ARG A 120 3.05 -31.79 -16.15
N PRO A 121 3.92 -31.66 -15.14
CA PRO A 121 5.36 -31.76 -15.36
C PRO A 121 5.78 -33.21 -15.62
N LEU A 122 6.70 -33.40 -16.56
CA LEU A 122 7.23 -34.70 -16.97
C LEU A 122 8.76 -34.71 -16.87
N LEU A 123 9.32 -35.79 -16.33
CA LEU A 123 10.76 -36.00 -16.28
C LEU A 123 11.32 -36.35 -17.66
N PHE A 124 12.05 -35.41 -18.27
CA PHE A 124 12.68 -35.62 -19.58
C PHE A 124 14.07 -36.24 -19.48
N GLN A 125 14.85 -35.80 -18.49
CA GLN A 125 16.14 -36.35 -18.14
C GLN A 125 16.25 -36.44 -16.62
N ASP A 126 16.32 -37.66 -16.09
CA ASP A 126 16.71 -37.87 -14.68
C ASP A 126 18.13 -37.34 -14.41
N PHE A 127 18.48 -37.12 -13.15
CA PHE A 127 19.77 -36.57 -12.77
C PHE A 127 20.93 -37.38 -13.36
N THR A 128 21.85 -36.69 -14.04
CA THR A 128 23.04 -37.28 -14.64
C THR A 128 24.24 -36.39 -14.40
N ASP A 129 25.37 -37.00 -14.05
CA ASP A 129 26.70 -36.38 -13.94
C ASP A 129 27.54 -36.53 -15.22
N ARG A 130 27.00 -37.26 -16.22
CA ARG A 130 27.63 -37.42 -17.54
C ARG A 130 27.39 -36.18 -18.41
N LYS A 131 28.41 -35.33 -18.54
CA LYS A 131 28.37 -34.06 -19.30
C LYS A 131 27.82 -34.19 -20.73
N GLN A 132 28.28 -35.19 -21.49
CA GLN A 132 27.84 -35.38 -22.87
C GLN A 132 26.35 -35.71 -22.95
N LYS A 133 25.85 -36.60 -22.08
CA LYS A 133 24.43 -36.96 -22.02
C LYS A 133 23.57 -35.76 -21.64
N ALA A 134 24.00 -34.98 -20.65
CA ALA A 134 23.32 -33.76 -20.25
C ALA A 134 23.23 -32.75 -21.40
N LEU A 135 24.33 -32.56 -22.15
CA LEU A 135 24.42 -31.62 -23.25
C LEU A 135 23.54 -32.03 -24.44
N GLU A 136 23.48 -33.34 -24.74
CA GLU A 136 22.58 -33.88 -25.76
C GLU A 136 21.12 -33.65 -25.37
N LYS A 137 20.77 -33.84 -24.09
CA LYS A 137 19.40 -33.67 -23.59
C LYS A 137 18.97 -32.21 -23.50
N SER A 138 19.84 -31.29 -23.07
CA SER A 138 19.52 -29.86 -23.02
C SER A 138 19.15 -29.28 -24.39
N LYS A 139 19.68 -29.86 -25.48
CA LYS A 139 19.37 -29.48 -26.87
C LYS A 139 18.02 -29.99 -27.36
N LEU A 140 17.52 -31.06 -26.74
CA LEU A 140 16.37 -31.84 -27.22
C LEU A 140 15.15 -31.71 -26.30
N ILE A 141 15.13 -30.74 -25.40
CA ILE A 141 13.99 -30.49 -24.50
C ILE A 141 12.72 -30.31 -25.35
N PRO A 142 11.64 -31.08 -25.12
CA PRO A 142 10.42 -30.99 -25.94
C PRO A 142 9.73 -29.63 -25.83
N SER A 143 9.07 -29.20 -26.91
CA SER A 143 8.03 -28.17 -26.81
C SER A 143 6.73 -28.82 -26.39
N ALA A 144 5.91 -28.13 -25.60
CA ALA A 144 4.70 -28.69 -25.05
C ALA A 144 3.53 -27.70 -25.04
N PRO A 145 2.34 -28.16 -25.51
CA PRO A 145 0.99 -27.65 -25.35
C PRO A 145 0.62 -26.69 -24.23
N GLY A 146 1.04 -27.12 -23.05
CA GLY A 146 0.33 -26.86 -21.81
C GLY A 146 0.41 -25.41 -21.37
N GLY A 147 -0.61 -24.98 -20.62
CA GLY A 147 -0.51 -23.75 -19.84
C GLY A 147 0.37 -23.94 -18.60
N THR A 148 0.93 -22.84 -18.10
CA THR A 148 1.73 -22.83 -16.88
C THR A 148 0.90 -23.21 -15.67
N ARG A 149 1.31 -24.21 -14.90
CA ARG A 149 0.66 -24.55 -13.61
C ARG A 149 1.72 -24.63 -12.52
N VAL A 150 1.83 -23.55 -11.74
CA VAL A 150 3.00 -23.31 -10.87
C VAL A 150 3.06 -24.30 -9.72
N SER A 151 1.93 -24.56 -9.05
CA SER A 151 1.89 -25.55 -7.96
C SER A 151 2.36 -26.94 -8.40
N GLU A 152 1.83 -27.45 -9.51
CA GLU A 152 2.23 -28.75 -10.06
C GLU A 152 3.71 -28.75 -10.46
N MET A 153 4.19 -27.68 -11.08
CA MET A 153 5.60 -27.56 -11.48
C MET A 153 6.56 -27.73 -10.30
N PHE A 154 6.18 -27.30 -9.10
CA PHE A 154 7.00 -27.49 -7.90
C PHE A 154 6.72 -28.81 -7.17
N PHE A 155 5.46 -29.20 -7.04
CA PHE A 155 5.04 -30.24 -6.09
C PHE A 155 4.52 -31.55 -6.70
N ASP A 156 4.35 -31.67 -8.01
CA ASP A 156 3.94 -32.95 -8.62
C ASP A 156 4.90 -34.08 -8.22
N ASP A 157 4.36 -35.25 -7.87
CA ASP A 157 5.13 -36.36 -7.31
C ASP A 157 6.19 -36.92 -8.27
N PHE A 158 6.00 -36.76 -9.58
CA PHE A 158 6.84 -37.37 -10.61
C PHE A 158 7.74 -36.37 -11.32
N GLY A 159 7.23 -35.17 -11.58
CA GLY A 159 7.92 -34.13 -12.36
C GLY A 159 8.12 -32.81 -11.62
N GLY A 160 7.58 -32.66 -10.41
CA GLY A 160 7.69 -31.43 -9.63
C GLY A 160 9.14 -31.16 -9.20
N GLY A 161 9.60 -29.92 -9.32
CA GLY A 161 10.97 -29.51 -8.99
C GLY A 161 11.43 -29.91 -7.60
N ILE A 162 10.61 -29.64 -6.58
CA ILE A 162 10.91 -30.00 -5.19
C ILE A 162 10.97 -31.53 -5.06
N SER A 163 9.99 -32.22 -5.62
CA SER A 163 9.87 -33.69 -5.59
C SER A 163 11.10 -34.37 -6.20
N ILE A 164 11.59 -33.88 -7.34
CA ILE A 164 12.73 -34.50 -8.01
C ILE A 164 14.06 -34.14 -7.34
N ILE A 165 14.22 -32.96 -6.71
CA ILE A 165 15.54 -32.47 -6.30
C ILE A 165 15.88 -32.72 -4.82
N LYS A 166 14.90 -32.81 -3.93
CA LYS A 166 15.13 -32.82 -2.47
C LYS A 166 16.03 -33.97 -1.96
N ASN A 167 16.05 -35.10 -2.66
CA ASN A 167 16.83 -36.28 -2.27
C ASN A 167 18.11 -36.49 -3.10
N ARG A 168 18.62 -35.43 -3.74
CA ARG A 168 19.79 -35.51 -4.62
C ARG A 168 21.13 -35.45 -3.89
N LYS A 169 22.20 -35.85 -4.61
CA LYS A 169 23.52 -36.17 -4.05
C LYS A 169 24.18 -34.95 -3.42
N ALA A 170 24.01 -33.78 -4.03
CA ALA A 170 24.49 -32.53 -3.45
C ALA A 170 23.47 -31.97 -2.44
N GLN A 171 23.99 -31.39 -1.35
CA GLN A 171 23.16 -30.64 -0.40
C GLN A 171 22.84 -29.22 -0.90
N ASN A 172 23.63 -28.68 -1.82
CA ASN A 172 23.32 -27.44 -2.51
C ASN A 172 22.46 -27.76 -3.73
N ARG A 173 21.21 -27.31 -3.71
CA ARG A 173 20.19 -27.69 -4.71
C ARG A 173 19.68 -26.44 -5.39
N ILE A 174 19.59 -26.48 -6.71
CA ILE A 174 19.16 -25.34 -7.51
C ILE A 174 18.02 -25.76 -8.42
N LEU A 175 16.92 -25.02 -8.37
CA LEU A 175 15.85 -25.10 -9.35
C LEU A 175 15.90 -23.88 -10.26
N ILE A 176 15.82 -24.09 -11.57
CA ILE A 176 15.70 -23.03 -12.56
C ILE A 176 14.37 -23.22 -13.25
N PHE A 177 13.41 -22.36 -12.92
CA PHE A 177 12.12 -22.29 -13.59
C PHE A 177 12.22 -21.37 -14.81
N VAL A 178 11.94 -21.91 -15.99
CA VAL A 178 11.97 -21.16 -17.26
C VAL A 178 10.56 -21.16 -17.83
N SER A 179 9.94 -19.98 -17.97
CA SER A 179 8.58 -19.92 -18.47
C SER A 179 8.27 -18.66 -19.27
N ASP A 180 7.33 -18.77 -20.21
CA ASP A 180 6.69 -17.66 -20.91
C ASP A 180 5.33 -17.26 -20.29
N LEU A 181 4.94 -17.93 -19.19
CA LEU A 181 3.66 -17.79 -18.49
C LEU A 181 2.46 -17.90 -19.43
N HIS A 182 2.50 -18.82 -20.40
CA HIS A 182 1.36 -19.04 -21.29
C HIS A 182 0.16 -19.59 -20.50
N CYS A 183 -0.98 -18.87 -20.52
CA CYS A 183 -2.23 -19.25 -19.85
C CYS A 183 -2.03 -19.74 -18.40
N PRO A 184 -1.51 -18.89 -17.48
CA PRO A 184 -0.93 -19.36 -16.25
C PRO A 184 -1.97 -19.56 -15.14
N ASN A 185 -1.89 -20.69 -14.44
CA ASN A 185 -2.40 -20.87 -13.10
C ASN A 185 -1.25 -20.65 -12.10
N LEU A 186 -1.26 -19.48 -11.47
CA LEU A 186 -0.25 -19.03 -10.52
C LEU A 186 -0.57 -19.43 -9.06
N SER A 187 -1.62 -20.21 -8.83
CA SER A 187 -1.93 -20.73 -7.50
C SER A 187 -0.75 -21.57 -6.98
N LEU A 188 -0.27 -21.24 -5.78
CA LEU A 188 0.87 -21.89 -5.14
C LEU A 188 0.76 -21.72 -3.62
N ASP A 189 0.96 -22.81 -2.88
CA ASP A 189 1.19 -22.74 -1.44
C ASP A 189 2.62 -22.23 -1.19
N GLU A 190 2.77 -20.91 -1.10
CA GLU A 190 4.06 -20.24 -0.92
C GLU A 190 4.73 -20.65 0.41
N GLN A 191 3.95 -20.81 1.49
CA GLN A 191 4.49 -21.19 2.79
C GLN A 191 5.11 -22.58 2.73
N LYS A 192 4.39 -23.55 2.14
CA LYS A 192 4.94 -24.89 1.91
C LYS A 192 6.17 -24.86 1.02
N LEU A 193 6.16 -24.05 -0.05
CA LEU A 193 7.31 -23.94 -0.95
C LEU A 193 8.53 -23.41 -0.22
N PHE A 194 8.38 -22.34 0.56
CA PHE A 194 9.48 -21.74 1.32
C PHE A 194 10.00 -22.70 2.38
N GLN A 195 9.12 -23.39 3.09
CA GLN A 195 9.51 -24.39 4.07
C GLN A 195 10.32 -25.53 3.44
N GLU A 196 9.79 -26.14 2.37
CA GLU A 196 10.48 -27.22 1.64
C GLU A 196 11.81 -26.74 1.04
N ALA A 197 11.86 -25.52 0.52
CA ALA A 197 13.07 -24.96 -0.06
C ALA A 197 14.14 -24.70 1.02
N ILE A 198 13.77 -24.12 2.17
CA ILE A 198 14.69 -23.85 3.27
C ILE A 198 15.19 -25.17 3.88
N ASP A 199 14.30 -26.11 4.20
CA ASP A 199 14.63 -27.39 4.84
C ASP A 199 15.57 -28.24 3.99
N ASN A 200 15.47 -28.12 2.66
CA ASN A 200 16.27 -28.87 1.72
C ASN A 200 17.37 -28.03 1.05
N ASN A 201 17.64 -26.81 1.52
CA ASN A 201 18.66 -25.91 0.95
C ASN A 201 18.56 -25.77 -0.59
N ILE A 202 17.33 -25.49 -1.04
CA ILE A 202 16.96 -25.30 -2.44
C ILE A 202 16.88 -23.81 -2.75
N ARG A 203 17.69 -23.37 -3.72
CA ARG A 203 17.64 -22.03 -4.30
C ARG A 203 16.83 -22.05 -5.58
N ILE A 204 15.92 -21.09 -5.77
CA ILE A 204 15.02 -21.06 -6.94
C ILE A 204 15.30 -19.83 -7.80
N TYR A 205 15.79 -20.06 -9.01
CA TYR A 205 15.92 -19.05 -10.06
C TYR A 205 14.70 -19.07 -10.97
N THR A 206 14.17 -17.89 -11.29
CA THR A 206 13.07 -17.76 -12.24
C THR A 206 13.52 -16.97 -13.45
N VAL A 207 13.27 -17.51 -14.64
CA VAL A 207 13.60 -16.89 -15.93
C VAL A 207 12.32 -16.76 -16.74
N LEU A 208 11.78 -15.54 -16.80
CA LEU A 208 10.56 -15.21 -17.53
C LEU A 208 10.89 -14.69 -18.94
N ILE A 209 10.41 -15.39 -19.96
CA ILE A 209 10.68 -15.10 -21.37
C ILE A 209 9.54 -14.25 -21.94
N ASN A 210 9.89 -13.08 -22.49
CA ASN A 210 8.93 -12.10 -23.05
C ASN A 210 7.75 -11.73 -22.12
N THR A 211 7.93 -11.90 -20.81
CA THR A 211 6.94 -11.57 -19.79
C THR A 211 7.63 -11.15 -18.49
N GLY A 212 6.87 -10.54 -17.58
CA GLY A 212 7.32 -10.12 -16.25
C GLY A 212 6.43 -10.68 -15.15
N ASP A 213 6.85 -10.51 -13.90
CA ASP A 213 6.13 -10.89 -12.71
C ASP A 213 5.12 -9.81 -12.31
N TYR A 214 3.92 -9.89 -12.88
CA TYR A 214 2.83 -8.96 -12.62
C TYR A 214 2.10 -9.23 -11.28
N THR A 215 2.50 -10.26 -10.52
CA THR A 215 1.88 -10.62 -9.21
C THR A 215 2.83 -10.46 -8.02
N GLY A 216 4.13 -10.28 -8.30
CA GLY A 216 5.19 -10.31 -7.30
C GLY A 216 5.49 -11.71 -6.74
N LEU A 217 4.86 -12.78 -7.24
CA LEU A 217 5.03 -14.15 -6.75
C LEU A 217 6.47 -14.63 -6.91
N PHE A 218 7.04 -14.50 -8.12
CA PHE A 218 8.38 -14.99 -8.42
C PHE A 218 9.45 -14.14 -7.75
N LYS A 219 9.16 -12.85 -7.53
CA LYS A 219 9.99 -11.98 -6.71
C LYS A 219 10.04 -12.48 -5.26
N ARG A 220 8.90 -12.81 -4.65
CA ARG A 220 8.85 -13.39 -3.29
C ARG A 220 9.57 -14.73 -3.21
N ILE A 221 9.38 -15.61 -4.20
CA ILE A 221 10.10 -16.90 -4.29
C ILE A 221 11.61 -16.68 -4.33
N SER A 222 12.07 -15.76 -5.17
CA SER A 222 13.50 -15.45 -5.29
C SER A 222 14.06 -14.91 -3.96
N ASP A 223 13.37 -13.95 -3.34
CA ASP A 223 13.82 -13.34 -2.08
C ASP A 223 13.85 -14.33 -0.92
N LYS A 224 12.88 -15.26 -0.85
CA LYS A 224 12.79 -16.25 0.24
C LYS A 224 13.70 -17.45 0.07
N THR A 225 14.16 -17.75 -1.15
CA THR A 225 15.03 -18.91 -1.44
C THR A 225 16.47 -18.51 -1.76
N ASN A 226 16.84 -17.23 -1.57
CA ASN A 226 18.11 -16.64 -1.99
C ASN A 226 18.39 -16.83 -3.50
N GLY A 227 17.33 -16.91 -4.31
CA GLY A 227 17.39 -17.01 -5.76
C GLY A 227 17.35 -15.65 -6.46
N VAL A 228 17.14 -15.66 -7.77
CA VAL A 228 17.03 -14.43 -8.57
C VAL A 228 15.93 -14.58 -9.62
N LEU A 229 15.12 -13.53 -9.76
CA LEU A 229 14.14 -13.36 -10.82
C LEU A 229 14.77 -12.60 -11.99
N PHE A 230 14.69 -13.17 -13.18
CA PHE A 230 15.06 -12.55 -14.45
C PHE A 230 13.80 -12.40 -15.31
N GLU A 231 13.47 -11.18 -15.70
CA GLU A 231 12.25 -10.86 -16.43
C GLU A 231 12.54 -10.37 -17.84
N ASN A 232 11.52 -10.45 -18.69
CA ASN A 232 11.54 -9.89 -20.04
C ASN A 232 12.73 -10.37 -20.88
N VAL A 233 13.13 -11.64 -20.74
CA VAL A 233 14.23 -12.22 -21.52
C VAL A 233 13.74 -12.44 -22.96
N ARG A 234 14.38 -11.81 -23.95
CA ARG A 234 13.85 -11.73 -25.32
C ARG A 234 14.63 -12.52 -26.35
N ASN A 235 15.91 -12.78 -26.11
CA ASN A 235 16.80 -13.37 -27.11
C ASN A 235 17.82 -14.35 -26.54
N GLY A 236 18.51 -15.05 -27.45
CA GLY A 236 19.47 -16.10 -27.13
C GLY A 236 20.68 -15.61 -26.34
N SER A 237 21.19 -14.41 -26.65
CA SER A 237 22.36 -13.86 -25.97
C SER A 237 22.05 -13.53 -24.51
N GLU A 238 20.88 -12.94 -24.24
CA GLU A 238 20.42 -12.62 -22.88
C GLU A 238 20.29 -13.88 -22.02
N ILE A 239 19.59 -14.91 -22.51
CA ILE A 239 19.39 -16.14 -21.73
C ILE A 239 20.71 -16.89 -21.50
N GLU A 240 21.64 -16.89 -22.47
CA GLU A 240 22.96 -17.47 -22.28
C GLU A 240 23.78 -16.75 -21.19
N VAL A 241 23.69 -15.42 -21.12
CA VAL A 241 24.33 -14.62 -20.06
C VAL A 241 23.73 -14.94 -18.69
N ILE A 242 22.39 -15.05 -18.60
CA ILE A 242 21.69 -15.40 -17.36
C ILE A 242 22.14 -16.77 -16.85
N PHE A 243 22.09 -17.80 -17.69
CA PHE A 243 22.50 -19.15 -17.28
C PHE A 243 24.00 -19.26 -17.02
N LYS A 244 24.84 -18.46 -17.70
CA LYS A 244 26.27 -18.32 -17.34
C LYS A 244 26.43 -17.72 -15.93
N LYS A 245 25.66 -16.68 -15.59
CA LYS A 245 25.65 -16.07 -14.26
C LYS A 245 25.23 -17.09 -13.20
N ILE A 246 24.15 -17.85 -13.42
CA ILE A 246 23.69 -18.90 -12.49
C ILE A 246 24.76 -19.98 -12.31
N ALA A 247 25.30 -20.55 -13.39
CA ALA A 247 26.35 -21.57 -13.30
C ALA A 247 27.55 -21.10 -12.47
N TYR A 248 27.89 -19.83 -12.60
CA TYR A 248 29.02 -19.27 -11.90
C TYR A 248 28.73 -19.04 -10.41
N ILE A 249 27.63 -18.37 -10.07
CA ILE A 249 27.26 -18.05 -8.68
C ILE A 249 27.16 -19.32 -7.83
N GLU A 250 26.67 -20.40 -8.43
CA GLU A 250 26.42 -21.64 -7.72
C GLU A 250 27.66 -22.52 -7.53
N GLN A 251 28.72 -22.26 -8.29
CA GLN A 251 29.96 -23.04 -8.25
C GLN A 251 31.11 -22.30 -7.57
N ASN A 252 30.94 -21.02 -7.19
CA ASN A 252 32.00 -20.21 -6.63
C ASN A 252 31.53 -19.47 -5.36
N ASP A 253 32.47 -19.20 -4.47
CA ASP A 253 32.22 -18.32 -3.34
C ASP A 253 32.43 -16.85 -3.72
N PRO A 254 31.60 -15.94 -3.18
CA PRO A 254 31.77 -14.52 -3.43
C PRO A 254 32.99 -14.00 -2.69
N CYS A 255 33.58 -12.94 -3.24
CA CYS A 255 34.50 -12.11 -2.50
C CYS A 255 33.73 -11.27 -1.49
N GLU A 256 34.40 -10.81 -0.44
CA GLU A 256 33.89 -9.86 0.54
C GLU A 256 34.71 -8.57 0.46
N ILE A 257 34.03 -7.43 0.52
CA ILE A 257 34.63 -6.10 0.65
C ILE A 257 34.11 -5.45 1.93
N SER A 258 35.00 -4.79 2.67
CA SER A 258 34.64 -3.99 3.84
C SER A 258 35.14 -2.56 3.72
N TRP A 259 34.38 -1.62 4.26
CA TRP A 259 34.74 -0.19 4.27
C TRP A 259 34.24 0.48 5.54
N ASN A 260 34.84 1.61 5.88
CA ASN A 260 34.40 2.42 7.00
C ASN A 260 33.32 3.40 6.53
N SER A 261 32.10 3.30 7.05
CA SER A 261 31.06 4.31 6.85
C SER A 261 31.27 5.49 7.81
N ASN A 262 30.65 6.62 7.51
CA ASN A 262 30.60 7.72 8.47
C ASN A 262 29.49 7.48 9.49
N VAL A 263 29.67 8.00 10.70
CA VAL A 263 28.59 8.13 11.67
C VAL A 263 27.50 9.03 11.08
N ASN A 264 26.30 8.49 10.89
CA ASN A 264 25.19 9.11 10.18
C ASN A 264 24.00 9.32 11.13
N CYS A 265 23.14 10.28 10.78
CA CYS A 265 21.83 10.50 11.42
C CYS A 265 20.66 10.18 10.50
N LYS A 266 20.94 9.70 9.28
CA LYS A 266 19.95 9.23 8.31
C LYS A 266 20.18 7.74 8.11
N ASP A 267 19.08 6.99 8.07
CA ASP A 267 19.11 5.53 7.90
C ASP A 267 19.40 5.13 6.45
N ARG A 268 18.91 5.88 5.46
CA ARG A 268 19.09 5.58 4.03
C ARG A 268 20.41 6.09 3.48
N ILE A 269 21.15 5.19 2.84
CA ILE A 269 22.43 5.48 2.18
C ILE A 269 22.38 5.04 0.72
N ASN A 270 22.81 5.92 -0.17
CA ASN A 270 23.11 5.59 -1.56
C ASN A 270 24.58 5.18 -1.67
N LEU A 271 24.82 3.90 -1.98
CA LEU A 271 26.14 3.30 -2.12
C LEU A 271 26.50 3.19 -3.59
N ASN A 272 27.69 3.66 -3.95
CA ASN A 272 28.30 3.38 -5.25
C ASN A 272 29.67 2.73 -5.02
N ILE A 273 29.88 1.56 -5.64
CA ILE A 273 31.15 0.85 -5.63
C ILE A 273 31.63 0.77 -7.07
N PHE A 274 32.79 1.36 -7.35
CA PHE A 274 33.46 1.26 -8.63
C PHE A 274 34.63 0.30 -8.53
N ASN A 275 34.64 -0.74 -9.37
CA ASN A 275 35.74 -1.67 -9.53
C ASN A 275 36.60 -1.25 -10.71
N LYS A 276 37.79 -0.71 -10.42
CA LYS A 276 38.72 -0.18 -11.41
C LYS A 276 39.30 -1.26 -12.32
N THR A 277 39.37 -2.50 -11.83
CA THR A 277 39.97 -3.63 -12.56
C THR A 277 39.17 -3.97 -13.81
N ASN A 278 37.85 -3.94 -13.70
CA ASN A 278 36.94 -4.26 -14.79
C ASN A 278 36.19 -3.03 -15.34
N SER A 279 36.42 -1.84 -14.76
CA SER A 279 35.74 -0.59 -15.12
C SER A 279 34.22 -0.67 -15.02
N LEU A 280 33.71 -1.46 -14.06
CA LEU A 280 32.29 -1.58 -13.77
C LEU A 280 31.97 -0.94 -12.43
N PHE A 281 30.77 -0.37 -12.32
CA PHE A 281 30.24 0.16 -11.07
C PHE A 281 28.96 -0.57 -10.69
N ALA A 282 28.66 -0.56 -9.40
CA ALA A 282 27.41 -1.07 -8.86
C ALA A 282 26.85 -0.05 -7.86
N SER A 283 25.53 0.19 -7.95
CA SER A 283 24.83 1.23 -7.20
C SER A 283 23.65 0.63 -6.46
N TYR A 284 23.59 0.86 -5.14
CA TYR A 284 22.55 0.30 -4.28
C TYR A 284 22.04 1.36 -3.30
N ASN A 285 20.82 1.16 -2.82
CA ASN A 285 20.32 1.86 -1.66
C ASN A 285 20.17 0.84 -0.53
N TYR A 286 20.78 1.13 0.62
CA TYR A 286 20.65 0.30 1.81
C TYR A 286 20.18 1.15 3.00
N ARG A 287 19.75 0.48 4.07
CA ARG A 287 19.35 1.13 5.32
C ARG A 287 20.18 0.63 6.48
N ILE A 288 20.69 1.55 7.28
CA ILE A 288 21.28 1.27 8.59
C ILE A 288 20.14 1.17 9.60
N ALA A 289 20.24 0.25 10.57
CA ALA A 289 19.21 0.11 11.58
C ALA A 289 19.12 1.38 12.46
N LYS A 290 17.90 1.76 12.87
CA LYS A 290 17.66 3.03 13.59
C LYS A 290 18.33 3.10 14.95
N ASP A 291 18.58 1.96 15.57
CA ASP A 291 19.30 1.77 16.83
C ASP A 291 20.83 1.84 16.68
N GLN A 292 21.34 1.95 15.45
CA GLN A 292 22.77 2.08 15.16
C GLN A 292 23.19 3.51 14.76
N ILE A 293 22.26 4.33 14.26
CA ILE A 293 22.53 5.73 13.84
C ILE A 293 22.42 6.71 15.01
N VAL A 294 23.04 7.89 14.89
CA VAL A 294 22.90 8.95 15.91
C VAL A 294 21.46 9.44 15.92
N ASN A 295 20.84 9.46 17.09
CA ASN A 295 19.48 9.94 17.24
C ASN A 295 19.34 10.78 18.52
N LEU A 296 18.50 11.81 18.45
CA LEU A 296 18.06 12.60 19.59
C LEU A 296 16.58 12.33 19.83
N GLU A 297 16.27 11.79 21.00
CA GLU A 297 14.89 11.60 21.44
C GLU A 297 14.45 12.79 22.29
N LEU A 298 13.20 13.22 22.08
CA LEU A 298 12.57 14.36 22.74
C LEU A 298 11.32 13.92 23.47
N ASP A 299 11.07 14.53 24.63
CA ASP A 299 9.78 14.40 25.31
C ASP A 299 8.64 15.13 24.58
N THR A 300 8.95 16.21 23.88
CA THR A 300 8.01 16.92 23.01
C THR A 300 8.69 17.61 21.83
N TYR A 301 8.04 17.55 20.66
CA TYR A 301 8.44 18.28 19.45
C TYR A 301 7.71 19.63 19.31
N PHE A 302 6.81 19.97 20.26
CA PHE A 302 6.06 21.22 20.26
C PHE A 302 5.92 21.79 21.67
N VAL A 303 6.35 23.04 21.86
CA VAL A 303 6.20 23.75 23.14
C VAL A 303 5.42 25.03 22.93
N ASN A 304 4.24 25.10 23.54
CA ASN A 304 3.41 26.30 23.54
C ASN A 304 3.51 27.01 24.89
N PHE A 305 4.09 28.21 24.90
CA PHE A 305 4.17 29.06 26.07
C PHE A 305 2.87 29.80 26.36
N GLY A 306 1.90 29.78 25.45
CA GLY A 306 0.58 30.39 25.64
C GLY A 306 0.60 31.92 25.58
N PHE A 307 -0.46 32.53 26.13
CA PHE A 307 -0.64 33.97 26.17
C PHE A 307 -0.15 34.54 27.50
N HIS A 308 0.70 35.56 27.40
CA HIS A 308 1.12 36.36 28.54
C HIS A 308 1.06 37.86 28.21
N SER A 309 1.09 38.70 29.24
CA SER A 309 1.09 40.15 29.07
C SER A 309 2.45 40.63 28.51
N LYS A 310 2.43 41.71 27.72
CA LYS A 310 3.64 42.34 27.21
C LYS A 310 4.62 42.64 28.36
N GLY A 311 5.89 42.29 28.17
CA GLY A 311 6.97 42.48 29.13
C GLY A 311 7.12 41.35 30.15
N SER A 312 6.28 40.31 30.11
CA SER A 312 6.44 39.12 30.96
C SER A 312 7.38 38.08 30.35
N THR A 313 7.83 37.15 31.19
CA THR A 313 8.67 36.03 30.79
C THR A 313 8.11 34.72 31.32
N LYS A 314 8.30 33.63 30.56
CA LYS A 314 7.93 32.27 30.96
C LYS A 314 9.05 31.30 30.61
N ASP A 315 9.50 30.53 31.58
CA ASP A 315 10.53 29.51 31.39
C ASP A 315 9.87 28.13 31.33
N THR A 316 10.35 27.29 30.42
CA THR A 316 9.94 25.89 30.24
C THR A 316 11.17 25.06 29.91
N SER A 317 11.20 23.79 30.30
CA SER A 317 12.27 22.88 29.94
C SER A 317 11.80 21.85 28.91
N ILE A 318 12.67 21.47 27.99
CA ILE A 318 12.51 20.30 27.11
C ILE A 318 13.53 19.23 27.51
N THR A 319 13.11 17.98 27.50
CA THR A 319 14.00 16.85 27.82
C THR A 319 14.56 16.28 26.52
N ILE A 320 15.88 16.15 26.45
CA ILE A 320 16.59 15.59 25.30
C ILE A 320 17.41 14.40 25.76
N THR A 321 17.29 13.29 25.05
CA THR A 321 18.07 12.07 25.29
C THR A 321 18.96 11.76 24.10
N ALA A 322 20.26 11.64 24.33
CA ALA A 322 21.20 11.19 23.30
C ALA A 322 21.09 9.67 23.15
N ARG A 323 20.68 9.17 21.99
CA ARG A 323 20.57 7.73 21.73
C ARG A 323 21.79 7.23 20.96
N ASN A 324 22.18 6.00 21.27
CA ASN A 324 23.18 5.20 20.58
C ASN A 324 24.65 5.66 20.72
N ILE A 325 24.92 6.95 20.91
CA ILE A 325 26.26 7.54 21.04
C ILE A 325 26.31 8.71 22.04
N ASP A 326 27.49 9.00 22.57
CA ASP A 326 27.78 10.27 23.26
C ASP A 326 27.65 11.44 22.27
N LEU A 327 27.08 12.55 22.73
CA LEU A 327 26.76 13.69 21.86
C LEU A 327 27.10 15.01 22.54
N LYS A 328 27.75 15.92 21.81
CA LYS A 328 27.95 17.30 22.27
C LYS A 328 27.15 18.26 21.43
N ILE A 329 26.41 19.14 22.11
CA ILE A 329 25.69 20.26 21.50
C ILE A 329 26.59 21.49 21.56
N HIS A 330 26.93 22.05 20.40
CA HIS A 330 27.79 23.24 20.29
C HIS A 330 27.00 24.53 20.19
N ASN A 331 25.84 24.47 19.53
CA ASN A 331 25.03 25.64 19.26
C ASN A 331 23.54 25.29 19.28
N ILE A 332 22.73 26.26 19.68
CA ILE A 332 21.27 26.18 19.64
C ILE A 332 20.75 27.45 19.00
N THR A 333 19.98 27.29 17.92
CA THR A 333 19.39 28.41 17.19
C THR A 333 17.87 28.38 17.25
N PHE A 334 17.29 29.58 17.26
CA PHE A 334 15.86 29.82 17.17
C PHE A 334 15.59 30.53 15.83
N GLU A 335 14.80 29.94 14.96
CA GLU A 335 14.57 30.46 13.61
C GLU A 335 13.08 30.67 13.30
N PRO A 336 12.63 31.93 13.05
CA PRO A 336 13.42 33.16 13.03
C PRO A 336 13.85 33.62 14.43
N ASN A 337 15.05 34.20 14.53
CA ASN A 337 15.55 34.77 15.80
C ASN A 337 15.03 36.20 15.96
N LEU A 338 13.91 36.34 16.67
CA LEU A 338 13.26 37.62 16.94
C LEU A 338 13.41 38.07 18.39
N GLY A 339 14.21 37.37 19.20
CA GLY A 339 14.40 37.66 20.62
C GLY A 339 13.25 37.24 21.54
N TYR A 340 12.22 36.55 21.03
CA TYR A 340 11.14 35.97 21.85
C TYR A 340 11.59 34.73 22.61
N PHE A 341 12.59 33.99 22.11
CA PHE A 341 13.08 32.77 22.73
C PHE A 341 14.57 32.91 23.04
N GLU A 342 14.97 32.44 24.22
CA GLU A 342 16.34 32.48 24.71
C GLU A 342 16.67 31.17 25.42
N LEU A 343 17.84 30.61 25.14
CA LEU A 343 18.41 29.50 25.90
C LEU A 343 19.03 30.03 27.19
N LEU A 344 18.71 29.41 28.33
CA LEU A 344 19.32 29.79 29.62
C LEU A 344 20.54 28.94 29.98
N ASP A 345 20.68 27.75 29.40
CA ASP A 345 21.82 26.85 29.62
C ASP A 345 23.09 27.33 28.90
N THR A 346 24.26 26.97 29.47
CA THR A 346 25.57 27.34 28.92
C THR A 346 26.07 26.26 27.96
N LEU A 347 26.44 26.68 26.74
CA LEU A 347 27.02 25.81 25.71
C LEU A 347 28.56 25.79 25.78
N PRO A 348 29.23 24.70 25.33
CA PRO A 348 28.63 23.48 24.79
C PRO A 348 28.14 22.53 25.89
N ILE A 349 27.16 21.68 25.58
CA ILE A 349 26.58 20.70 26.51
C ILE A 349 26.92 19.30 26.03
N ALA A 350 27.55 18.48 26.88
CA ALA A 350 27.82 17.08 26.60
C ALA A 350 26.74 16.19 27.22
N ILE A 351 26.22 15.26 26.44
CA ILE A 351 25.23 14.26 26.82
C ILE A 351 25.88 12.89 26.60
N GLN A 352 25.90 12.07 27.64
CA GLN A 352 26.38 10.70 27.53
C GLN A 352 25.31 9.83 26.85
N LYS A 353 25.74 8.76 26.18
CA LYS A 353 24.85 7.78 25.55
C LYS A 353 23.74 7.34 26.51
N ASP A 354 22.51 7.37 26.00
CA ASP A 354 21.26 6.99 26.67
C ASP A 354 20.94 7.80 27.94
N GLN A 355 21.59 8.94 28.14
CA GLN A 355 21.27 9.89 29.21
C GLN A 355 20.41 11.05 28.69
N SER A 356 19.59 11.58 29.59
CA SER A 356 18.71 12.71 29.34
C SER A 356 19.23 13.99 30.02
N ILE A 357 19.04 15.13 29.38
CA ILE A 357 19.22 16.46 29.96
C ILE A 357 17.97 17.30 29.76
N ASN A 358 17.80 18.32 30.59
CA ASN A 358 16.75 19.33 30.44
C ASN A 358 17.36 20.61 29.89
N LEU A 359 16.90 21.08 28.73
CA LEU A 359 17.22 22.42 28.23
C LEU A 359 16.13 23.40 28.62
N THR A 360 16.50 24.48 29.29
CA THR A 360 15.60 25.53 29.75
C THR A 360 15.54 26.67 28.74
N ILE A 361 14.34 26.89 28.21
CA ILE A 361 14.03 27.91 27.22
C ILE A 361 13.14 28.96 27.86
N ARG A 362 13.54 30.22 27.75
CA ARG A 362 12.77 31.39 28.17
C ARG A 362 12.01 31.99 26.99
N TYR A 363 10.71 32.13 27.15
CA TYR A 363 9.86 32.96 26.30
C TYR A 363 9.73 34.38 26.87
N LYS A 364 10.06 35.39 26.06
CA LYS A 364 9.92 36.82 26.36
C LYS A 364 8.79 37.39 25.52
N THR A 365 7.75 37.91 26.18
CA THR A 365 6.59 38.49 25.49
C THR A 365 6.86 39.94 25.08
N ILE A 366 7.47 40.13 23.92
CA ILE A 366 7.81 41.47 23.37
C ILE A 366 6.52 42.23 22.97
N ASP A 367 5.56 41.53 22.39
CA ASP A 367 4.21 41.99 22.05
C ASP A 367 3.19 40.85 22.20
N THR A 368 1.94 41.05 21.77
CA THR A 368 0.86 40.06 21.86
C THR A 368 0.71 39.17 20.62
N SER A 369 1.55 39.37 19.61
CA SER A 369 1.47 38.70 18.31
C SER A 369 1.75 37.21 18.46
N LYS A 370 1.06 36.37 17.66
CA LYS A 370 1.39 34.94 17.60
C LYS A 370 2.74 34.76 16.90
N ILE A 371 3.67 34.09 17.54
CA ILE A 371 5.01 33.81 17.01
C ILE A 371 5.33 32.32 17.03
N TYR A 372 6.02 31.88 16.00
CA TYR A 372 6.61 30.55 15.87
C TYR A 372 8.12 30.66 15.69
N SER A 373 8.86 29.70 16.24
CA SER A 373 10.30 29.59 16.02
C SER A 373 10.75 28.13 16.04
N LYS A 374 11.52 27.71 15.04
CA LYS A 374 12.15 26.40 14.97
C LYS A 374 13.34 26.37 15.92
N LEU A 375 13.47 25.28 16.67
CA LEU A 375 14.61 25.03 17.55
C LEU A 375 15.56 24.02 16.87
N THR A 376 16.78 24.45 16.55
CA THR A 376 17.78 23.62 15.89
C THR A 376 19.04 23.51 16.76
N LEU A 377 19.59 22.30 16.86
CA LEU A 377 20.82 21.99 17.58
C LEU A 377 21.91 21.61 16.61
N ALA A 378 23.07 22.27 16.71
CA ALA A 378 24.28 21.81 16.04
C ALA A 378 25.09 20.92 16.99
N THR A 379 25.45 19.73 16.52
CA THR A 379 26.17 18.72 17.32
C THR A 379 27.49 18.30 16.69
N ASP A 380 28.23 17.38 17.33
CA ASP A 380 29.44 16.78 16.76
C ASP A 380 29.21 16.04 15.44
N TYR A 381 28.00 15.53 15.20
CA TYR A 381 27.70 14.66 14.05
C TYR A 381 26.71 15.28 13.07
N CYS A 382 25.60 15.82 13.56
CA CYS A 382 24.51 16.34 12.73
C CYS A 382 23.80 17.53 13.37
N ASP A 383 23.13 18.29 12.52
CA ASP A 383 22.16 19.27 12.98
C ASP A 383 20.80 18.58 13.18
N PHE A 384 20.21 18.78 14.36
CA PHE A 384 18.90 18.23 14.71
C PHE A 384 17.86 19.33 14.83
N TYR A 385 16.76 19.17 14.11
CA TYR A 385 15.54 19.93 14.35
C TYR A 385 14.81 19.31 15.54
N LEU A 386 14.76 20.02 16.67
CA LEU A 386 14.13 19.50 17.88
C LEU A 386 12.63 19.75 17.92
N GLY A 387 12.14 20.82 17.30
CA GLY A 387 10.73 21.12 17.36
C GLY A 387 10.37 22.58 17.14
N LEU A 388 9.10 22.87 17.37
CA LEU A 388 8.51 24.17 17.15
C LEU A 388 8.08 24.81 18.48
N LEU A 389 8.57 26.03 18.71
CA LEU A 389 8.19 26.86 19.85
C LEU A 389 7.09 27.84 19.43
N ALA A 390 6.10 28.05 20.30
CA ALA A 390 4.99 28.95 20.04
C ALA A 390 4.66 29.82 21.25
N GLY A 391 4.21 31.06 21.01
CA GLY A 391 3.67 31.95 22.03
C GLY A 391 2.78 33.05 21.43
N GLY A 392 1.98 33.71 22.27
CA GLY A 392 1.05 34.77 21.84
C GLY A 392 -0.36 34.29 21.50
N LYS A 393 -1.26 35.20 21.12
CA LYS A 393 -2.72 34.92 21.02
C LYS A 393 -3.31 35.03 19.60
N TYR A 394 -3.12 36.16 18.90
CA TYR A 394 -3.82 36.46 17.63
C TYR A 394 -3.01 37.34 16.68
N SER A 395 -3.43 37.32 15.40
CA SER A 395 -2.84 38.04 14.26
C SER A 395 -2.61 39.54 14.55
N PRO A 396 -1.57 40.18 13.96
CA PRO A 396 -0.76 39.69 12.86
C PRO A 396 0.19 38.57 13.31
N ILE A 397 0.26 37.49 12.53
CA ILE A 397 1.44 36.62 12.54
C ILE A 397 2.59 37.52 12.09
N SER A 398 3.55 37.79 12.97
CA SER A 398 4.57 38.80 12.70
C SER A 398 5.54 38.39 11.58
N LEU A 399 5.64 37.09 11.25
CA LEU A 399 6.45 36.54 10.15
C LEU A 399 5.95 35.21 9.58
N LYS A 400 6.23 34.98 8.30
CA LYS A 400 5.94 33.73 7.58
C LYS A 400 6.89 32.62 8.04
N THR A 401 6.41 31.73 8.91
CA THR A 401 7.14 30.52 9.34
C THR A 401 6.67 29.25 8.64
N LEU A 402 5.45 29.28 8.08
CA LEU A 402 4.88 28.17 7.33
C LEU A 402 5.64 27.92 6.02
N GLU A 403 6.13 26.69 5.85
CA GLU A 403 6.91 26.26 4.69
C GLU A 403 6.35 24.96 4.12
N LEU A 404 6.22 24.90 2.79
CA LEU A 404 5.91 23.67 2.06
C LEU A 404 7.20 22.86 1.89
N THR A 405 7.24 21.65 2.42
CA THR A 405 8.45 20.80 2.39
C THR A 405 8.41 19.75 1.29
N HIS A 406 7.22 19.35 0.83
CA HIS A 406 7.04 18.48 -0.34
C HIS A 406 5.63 18.67 -0.93
N PRO A 407 5.47 18.75 -2.26
CA PRO A 407 6.53 19.00 -3.24
C PRO A 407 7.10 20.40 -3.07
N ASN A 408 8.42 20.55 -3.17
CA ASN A 408 9.13 21.81 -2.96
C ASN A 408 10.00 22.25 -4.15
N GLY A 409 10.00 21.49 -5.26
CA GLY A 409 10.52 21.90 -6.55
C GLY A 409 11.51 20.92 -7.18
N GLY A 410 11.38 20.70 -8.49
CA GLY A 410 12.26 19.82 -9.28
C GLY A 410 11.84 18.36 -9.32
N GLU A 411 10.80 17.98 -8.58
CA GLU A 411 10.21 16.64 -8.65
C GLU A 411 9.54 16.40 -10.01
N VAL A 412 9.62 15.16 -10.49
CA VAL A 412 8.88 14.69 -11.66
C VAL A 412 7.87 13.67 -11.18
N PHE A 413 6.59 13.98 -11.37
CA PHE A 413 5.49 13.12 -10.97
C PHE A 413 4.83 12.49 -12.18
N ASN A 414 4.44 11.22 -12.05
CA ASN A 414 3.55 10.59 -13.02
C ASN A 414 2.12 11.09 -12.75
N ALA A 415 1.48 11.63 -13.77
CA ALA A 415 0.08 12.03 -13.75
C ALA A 415 -0.81 10.88 -13.23
N GLY A 416 -1.68 11.16 -12.26
CA GLY A 416 -2.57 10.17 -11.65
C GLY A 416 -1.96 9.30 -10.54
N ALA A 417 -0.66 9.44 -10.24
CA ALA A 417 -0.02 8.73 -9.14
C ALA A 417 -0.35 9.35 -7.77
N ASP A 418 -0.23 8.56 -6.72
CA ASP A 418 -0.35 9.06 -5.35
C ASP A 418 0.98 9.63 -4.83
N THR A 419 0.88 10.72 -4.11
CA THR A 419 1.99 11.35 -3.38
C THR A 419 1.48 11.90 -2.05
N ILE A 420 2.34 12.59 -1.34
CA ILE A 420 2.02 13.31 -0.11
C ILE A 420 2.37 14.79 -0.31
N ILE A 421 1.65 15.67 0.34
CA ILE A 421 2.03 17.07 0.52
C ILE A 421 2.44 17.22 1.97
N THR A 422 3.60 17.79 2.25
CA THR A 422 4.07 18.03 3.62
C THR A 422 4.42 19.50 3.83
N TRP A 423 4.19 19.99 5.04
CA TRP A 423 4.52 21.36 5.43
C TRP A 423 4.98 21.40 6.89
N GLU A 424 5.67 22.48 7.26
CA GLU A 424 6.20 22.68 8.61
C GLU A 424 6.17 24.16 9.05
N GLY A 425 6.65 24.41 10.27
CA GLY A 425 6.83 25.77 10.79
C GLY A 425 5.61 26.39 11.47
N ILE A 426 4.53 25.62 11.64
CA ILE A 426 3.36 25.95 12.46
C ILE A 426 2.94 24.74 13.30
N SER A 427 2.11 24.95 14.31
CA SER A 427 1.56 23.85 15.13
C SER A 427 0.79 22.84 14.27
N ILE A 428 0.88 21.54 14.58
CA ILE A 428 0.04 20.51 13.94
C ILE A 428 -1.46 20.75 14.16
N ASN A 429 -1.84 21.52 15.18
CA ASN A 429 -3.23 21.87 15.42
C ASN A 429 -3.67 23.12 14.64
N ASP A 430 -2.73 23.88 14.09
CA ASP A 430 -3.06 24.98 13.21
C ASP A 430 -3.53 24.44 11.85
N LYS A 431 -4.51 25.14 11.28
CA LYS A 431 -5.15 24.76 10.02
C LYS A 431 -4.43 25.41 8.85
N VAL A 432 -4.32 24.69 7.73
CA VAL A 432 -3.83 25.21 6.46
C VAL A 432 -4.79 24.89 5.31
N ARG A 433 -4.71 25.69 4.26
CA ARG A 433 -5.29 25.44 2.94
C ARG A 433 -4.19 25.02 1.98
N LEU A 434 -4.44 23.99 1.17
CA LEU A 434 -3.53 23.55 0.11
C LEU A 434 -4.15 23.82 -1.25
N ASN A 435 -3.36 24.39 -2.17
CA ASN A 435 -3.78 24.62 -3.55
C ASN A 435 -2.71 24.12 -4.52
N PHE A 436 -3.11 23.80 -5.74
CA PHE A 436 -2.26 23.42 -6.86
C PHE A 436 -2.56 24.30 -8.08
N SER A 437 -1.55 24.60 -8.87
CA SER A 437 -1.70 25.26 -10.17
C SER A 437 -0.86 24.52 -11.19
N TYR A 438 -1.40 24.30 -12.39
CA TYR A 438 -0.70 23.67 -13.51
C TYR A 438 -0.09 24.70 -14.48
N ASP A 439 -0.25 26.00 -14.23
CA ASP A 439 0.11 27.06 -15.17
C ASP A 439 0.88 28.22 -14.51
N ASN A 440 1.77 27.84 -13.58
CA ASN A 440 2.64 28.75 -12.83
C ASN A 440 1.86 29.82 -12.05
N GLY A 441 0.75 29.43 -11.43
CA GLY A 441 -0.04 30.25 -10.52
C GLY A 441 -1.06 31.17 -11.18
N LYS A 442 -1.35 31.01 -12.48
CA LYS A 442 -2.39 31.80 -13.15
C LYS A 442 -3.79 31.30 -12.78
N ASN A 443 -3.97 29.99 -12.73
CA ASN A 443 -5.18 29.32 -12.27
C ASN A 443 -4.83 28.40 -11.10
N TRP A 444 -5.54 28.56 -9.97
CA TRP A 444 -5.39 27.74 -8.78
C TRP A 444 -6.60 26.82 -8.61
N LYS A 445 -6.33 25.54 -8.33
CA LYS A 445 -7.29 24.54 -7.87
C LYS A 445 -7.03 24.23 -6.41
N THR A 446 -8.08 24.19 -5.60
CA THR A 446 -7.94 23.81 -4.19
C THR A 446 -7.74 22.30 -4.09
N ILE A 447 -6.72 21.88 -3.34
CA ILE A 447 -6.51 20.47 -3.00
C ILE A 447 -7.30 20.13 -1.73
N THR A 448 -7.24 21.03 -0.74
CA THR A 448 -8.08 20.96 0.46
C THR A 448 -8.17 22.34 1.10
N TYR A 449 -9.34 22.67 1.64
CA TYR A 449 -9.61 23.98 2.20
C TYR A 449 -9.14 24.14 3.64
N VAL A 450 -9.19 23.05 4.39
CA VAL A 450 -8.78 22.97 5.79
C VAL A 450 -8.18 21.60 6.04
N VAL A 451 -6.90 21.58 6.37
CA VAL A 451 -6.23 20.40 6.90
C VAL A 451 -5.37 20.81 8.08
N SER A 452 -5.34 19.95 9.09
CA SER A 452 -4.44 20.06 10.24
C SER A 452 -3.44 18.91 10.18
N GLY A 453 -2.39 18.98 10.98
CA GLY A 453 -1.22 18.12 10.88
C GLY A 453 -0.09 18.79 10.12
N ASN A 454 0.83 17.98 9.61
CA ASN A 454 2.00 18.40 8.85
C ASN A 454 2.07 17.73 7.46
N ASN A 455 1.04 16.98 7.09
CA ASN A 455 0.98 16.28 5.82
C ASN A 455 -0.45 15.99 5.34
N LYS A 456 -0.60 15.74 4.04
CA LYS A 456 -1.85 15.32 3.39
C LYS A 456 -1.52 14.42 2.20
N LYS A 457 -2.07 13.20 2.16
CA LYS A 457 -2.04 12.37 0.94
C LYS A 457 -2.77 13.08 -0.20
N TRP A 458 -2.16 13.10 -1.38
CA TRP A 458 -2.65 13.80 -2.56
C TRP A 458 -2.41 12.96 -3.81
N ARG A 459 -3.44 12.79 -4.64
CA ARG A 459 -3.31 12.18 -5.96
C ARG A 459 -2.98 13.26 -6.99
N ILE A 460 -1.88 13.10 -7.70
CA ILE A 460 -1.42 14.07 -8.69
C ILE A 460 -2.45 14.15 -9.83
N PRO A 461 -2.92 15.36 -10.19
CA PRO A 461 -3.87 15.53 -11.29
C PRO A 461 -3.36 14.91 -12.59
N THR A 462 -4.28 14.40 -13.41
CA THR A 462 -3.95 13.80 -14.72
C THR A 462 -3.53 14.83 -15.78
N ILE A 463 -3.35 16.10 -15.40
CA ILE A 463 -2.97 17.20 -16.28
C ILE A 463 -1.44 17.26 -16.38
N GLU A 464 -0.90 17.01 -17.57
CA GLU A 464 0.54 17.13 -17.83
C GLU A 464 0.98 18.61 -17.92
N SER A 465 1.96 19.02 -17.11
CA SER A 465 2.57 20.35 -17.18
C SER A 465 3.97 20.34 -16.56
N ASP A 466 4.87 21.19 -17.08
CA ASP A 466 6.19 21.48 -16.49
C ASP A 466 6.20 22.80 -15.69
N SER A 467 5.01 23.39 -15.47
CA SER A 467 4.78 24.66 -14.78
C SER A 467 3.92 24.49 -13.52
N CYS A 468 3.93 23.29 -12.94
CA CYS A 468 3.17 22.95 -11.75
C CYS A 468 3.73 23.62 -10.49
N ILE A 469 2.85 24.19 -9.66
CA ILE A 469 3.20 24.67 -8.32
C ILE A 469 2.14 24.25 -7.30
N VAL A 470 2.57 24.00 -6.07
CA VAL A 470 1.70 23.75 -4.91
C VAL A 470 1.91 24.89 -3.90
N SER A 471 0.83 25.31 -3.23
CA SER A 471 0.90 26.28 -2.14
C SER A 471 0.26 25.73 -0.88
N VAL A 472 0.84 26.13 0.25
CA VAL A 472 0.29 25.94 1.60
C VAL A 472 0.10 27.32 2.23
N ASN A 473 -1.10 27.58 2.75
CA ASN A 473 -1.45 28.88 3.34
C ASN A 473 -2.08 28.65 4.71
N GLN A 474 -1.58 29.34 5.74
CA GLN A 474 -2.13 29.23 7.08
C GLN A 474 -3.50 29.88 7.15
N PHE A 475 -4.43 29.21 7.83
CA PHE A 475 -5.79 29.69 8.02
C PHE A 475 -5.79 30.81 9.08
N ASP A 476 -6.17 32.04 8.71
CA ASP A 476 -6.25 33.17 9.65
C ASP A 476 -7.61 33.15 10.37
N ASN A 477 -7.59 33.05 11.71
CA ASN A 477 -8.77 33.05 12.57
C ASN A 477 -9.39 34.45 12.78
N ASN A 478 -8.86 35.50 12.16
CA ASN A 478 -9.47 36.84 12.21
C ASN A 478 -10.70 37.03 11.31
N SER A 479 -11.02 36.05 10.46
CA SER A 479 -12.41 35.78 10.09
C SER A 479 -12.96 34.81 11.14
N THR A 480 -13.84 35.29 12.01
CA THR A 480 -14.68 34.44 12.87
C THR A 480 -15.11 33.19 12.10
N PRO A 481 -14.89 31.96 12.61
CA PRO A 481 -15.36 30.75 11.95
C PRO A 481 -16.89 30.74 12.09
N ASN A 482 -17.57 31.33 11.11
CA ASN A 482 -18.95 30.97 10.85
C ASN A 482 -18.92 29.59 10.19
N GLY A 483 -18.86 28.57 11.04
CA GLY A 483 -19.04 27.19 10.63
C GLY A 483 -18.05 26.69 9.58
N LEU A 484 -18.28 25.47 9.13
CA LEU A 484 -17.86 25.05 7.82
C LEU A 484 -18.54 26.01 6.82
N GLU A 485 -17.79 26.82 6.09
CA GLU A 485 -18.37 27.61 5.00
C GLU A 485 -18.64 26.65 3.84
N ILE A 486 -19.89 26.54 3.43
CA ILE A 486 -20.30 25.75 2.28
C ILE A 486 -19.67 26.38 1.03
N GLU A 487 -18.66 25.73 0.44
CA GLU A 487 -17.98 26.21 -0.77
C GLU A 487 -18.92 26.25 -1.97
N TRP A 488 -19.76 25.23 -2.09
CA TRP A 488 -20.88 25.19 -3.00
C TRP A 488 -21.97 24.28 -2.42
N GLN A 489 -23.21 24.62 -2.71
CA GLN A 489 -24.38 23.78 -2.47
C GLN A 489 -25.22 23.80 -3.72
N LYS A 490 -25.75 22.62 -4.09
CA LYS A 490 -26.62 22.44 -5.23
C LYS A 490 -27.78 21.54 -4.83
N SER A 491 -28.93 21.81 -5.42
CA SER A 491 -30.10 20.95 -5.35
C SER A 491 -30.36 20.46 -6.75
N TYR A 492 -30.51 19.14 -6.88
CA TYR A 492 -30.79 18.46 -8.14
C TYR A 492 -32.09 17.71 -7.99
N GLY A 493 -33.02 17.89 -8.93
CA GLY A 493 -34.32 17.25 -8.90
C GLY A 493 -35.39 18.00 -9.70
N GLY A 494 -36.66 17.76 -9.36
CA GLY A 494 -37.81 18.42 -9.95
C GLY A 494 -38.90 18.69 -8.92
N SER A 495 -40.16 18.67 -9.35
CA SER A 495 -41.30 19.04 -8.50
C SER A 495 -41.77 17.93 -7.56
N TYR A 496 -41.25 16.71 -7.69
CA TYR A 496 -41.63 15.55 -6.89
C TYR A 496 -40.47 15.12 -5.96
N ASN A 497 -40.52 13.88 -5.46
CA ASN A 497 -39.58 13.38 -4.47
C ASN A 497 -38.26 12.95 -5.13
N ASP A 498 -37.18 13.63 -4.77
CA ASP A 498 -35.81 13.37 -5.23
C ASP A 498 -34.90 13.17 -4.01
N GLN A 499 -34.20 12.03 -3.96
CA GLN A 499 -33.39 11.65 -2.81
C GLN A 499 -32.02 11.14 -3.25
N ALA A 500 -30.96 11.68 -2.67
CA ALA A 500 -29.60 11.17 -2.84
C ALA A 500 -29.27 10.19 -1.71
N TYR A 501 -28.68 9.04 -2.06
CA TYR A 501 -28.30 7.99 -1.11
C TYR A 501 -26.78 7.90 -0.93
N SER A 502 -26.02 8.13 -2.01
CA SER A 502 -24.57 8.04 -1.98
C SER A 502 -23.94 9.07 -2.90
N ILE A 503 -22.82 9.64 -2.47
CA ILE A 503 -21.95 10.49 -3.28
C ILE A 503 -20.50 10.08 -3.05
N THR A 504 -19.71 10.08 -4.12
CA THR A 504 -18.29 9.70 -4.11
C THR A 504 -17.50 10.70 -4.96
N GLU A 505 -16.40 11.23 -4.42
CA GLU A 505 -15.46 12.04 -5.19
C GLU A 505 -14.79 11.18 -6.28
N THR A 506 -14.70 11.71 -7.49
CA THR A 506 -14.10 11.02 -8.64
C THR A 506 -12.67 11.48 -8.86
N THR A 507 -11.84 10.65 -9.49
CA THR A 507 -10.40 10.89 -9.71
C THR A 507 -10.06 12.15 -10.51
N ASP A 508 -11.03 12.67 -11.27
CA ASP A 508 -10.94 13.94 -12.01
C ASP A 508 -11.19 15.18 -11.12
N GLY A 509 -11.47 14.97 -9.83
CA GLY A 509 -11.85 16.00 -8.84
C GLY A 509 -13.33 16.39 -8.88
N GLY A 510 -14.16 15.69 -9.66
CA GLY A 510 -15.61 15.80 -9.66
C GLY A 510 -16.27 14.87 -8.65
N TYR A 511 -17.57 14.60 -8.84
CA TYR A 511 -18.35 13.74 -7.95
C TYR A 511 -19.35 12.87 -8.73
N ILE A 512 -19.53 11.63 -8.33
CA ILE A 512 -20.61 10.76 -8.79
C ILE A 512 -21.60 10.59 -7.64
N ALA A 513 -22.90 10.80 -7.90
CA ALA A 513 -23.95 10.58 -6.92
C ALA A 513 -25.00 9.62 -7.47
N ALA A 514 -25.55 8.81 -6.56
CA ALA A 514 -26.66 7.90 -6.84
C ALA A 514 -27.83 8.23 -5.91
N GLY A 515 -29.01 8.29 -6.51
CA GLY A 515 -30.25 8.61 -5.83
C GLY A 515 -31.45 8.01 -6.56
N ARG A 516 -32.65 8.41 -6.15
CA ARG A 516 -33.90 8.08 -6.84
C ARG A 516 -34.71 9.34 -7.07
N SER A 517 -35.48 9.35 -8.16
CA SER A 517 -36.38 10.43 -8.52
C SER A 517 -37.62 9.86 -9.21
N VAL A 518 -38.78 10.43 -8.92
CA VAL A 518 -40.02 10.26 -9.72
C VAL A 518 -40.40 11.56 -10.42
N SER A 519 -39.52 12.56 -10.38
CA SER A 519 -39.75 13.86 -11.00
C SER A 519 -39.68 13.73 -12.51
N THR A 520 -40.64 14.35 -13.20
CA THR A 520 -40.70 14.36 -14.68
C THR A 520 -40.29 15.72 -15.27
N ASP A 521 -39.74 16.59 -14.44
CA ASP A 521 -39.42 17.99 -14.72
C ASP A 521 -38.16 18.43 -13.95
N GLY A 522 -37.85 19.72 -14.02
CA GLY A 522 -36.64 20.28 -13.40
C GLY A 522 -35.37 19.85 -14.12
N ASP A 523 -34.42 19.33 -13.35
CA ASP A 523 -33.14 18.84 -13.88
C ASP A 523 -33.29 17.47 -14.55
N ILE A 524 -34.39 16.73 -14.37
CA ILE A 524 -34.53 15.36 -14.88
C ILE A 524 -34.77 15.36 -16.40
N THR A 525 -33.87 14.72 -17.16
CA THR A 525 -33.92 14.73 -18.64
C THR A 525 -34.41 13.43 -19.27
N ASN A 526 -34.42 12.32 -18.52
CA ASN A 526 -34.97 11.02 -18.95
C ASN A 526 -35.79 10.40 -17.81
N PRO A 527 -36.94 11.00 -17.46
CA PRO A 527 -37.73 10.51 -16.36
C PRO A 527 -38.35 9.16 -16.69
N ARG A 528 -38.39 8.31 -15.68
CA ARG A 528 -39.12 7.05 -15.70
C ARG A 528 -40.24 7.14 -14.67
N GLN A 529 -41.33 6.42 -14.89
CA GLN A 529 -42.60 6.63 -14.16
C GLN A 529 -42.60 6.04 -12.73
N SER A 530 -41.51 5.35 -12.36
CA SER A 530 -41.23 4.75 -11.05
C SER A 530 -39.94 5.33 -10.46
N TYR A 531 -39.61 4.99 -9.21
CA TYR A 531 -38.26 5.26 -8.70
C TYR A 531 -37.27 4.37 -9.46
N ASP A 532 -36.20 4.96 -9.98
CA ASP A 532 -35.10 4.23 -10.60
C ASP A 532 -33.76 4.66 -10.03
N PHE A 533 -32.69 3.93 -10.37
CA PHE A 533 -31.33 4.37 -10.08
C PHE A 533 -31.04 5.63 -10.91
N TRP A 534 -31.16 6.80 -10.27
CA TRP A 534 -30.81 8.08 -10.86
C TRP A 534 -29.37 8.45 -10.50
N ILE A 535 -28.50 8.40 -11.49
CA ILE A 535 -27.05 8.58 -11.35
C ILE A 535 -26.66 9.91 -11.99
N ILE A 536 -25.99 10.78 -11.23
CA ILE A 536 -25.52 12.07 -11.71
C ILE A 536 -24.01 12.21 -11.53
N LYS A 537 -23.33 12.66 -12.58
CA LYS A 537 -21.92 13.05 -12.53
C LYS A 537 -21.84 14.56 -12.49
N LEU A 538 -21.07 15.05 -11.54
CA LEU A 538 -20.82 16.45 -11.29
C LEU A 538 -19.33 16.76 -11.52
N ASN A 539 -19.05 17.99 -11.92
CA ASN A 539 -17.71 18.53 -11.97
C ASN A 539 -17.24 18.98 -10.57
N SER A 540 -16.01 19.50 -10.46
CA SER A 540 -15.39 19.87 -9.18
C SER A 540 -16.06 21.01 -8.42
N ILE A 541 -16.95 21.77 -9.06
CA ILE A 541 -17.74 22.85 -8.43
C ILE A 541 -19.21 22.47 -8.29
N GLY A 542 -19.51 21.18 -8.45
CA GLY A 542 -20.82 20.60 -8.28
C GLY A 542 -21.78 20.85 -9.45
N GLU A 543 -21.34 21.29 -10.64
CA GLU A 543 -22.22 21.41 -11.80
C GLU A 543 -22.43 20.07 -12.51
N LEU A 544 -23.64 19.85 -13.04
CA LEU A 544 -24.02 18.61 -13.72
C LEU A 544 -23.26 18.44 -15.05
N GLU A 545 -22.51 17.36 -15.19
CA GLU A 545 -21.86 16.95 -16.44
C GLU A 545 -22.76 16.01 -17.24
N TRP A 546 -23.31 15.00 -16.58
CA TRP A 546 -24.30 14.09 -17.17
C TRP A 546 -25.17 13.44 -16.10
N GLN A 547 -26.31 12.91 -16.52
CA GLN A 547 -27.20 12.09 -15.70
C GLN A 547 -27.74 10.90 -16.49
N LYS A 548 -28.05 9.81 -15.80
CA LYS A 548 -28.65 8.59 -16.35
C LYS A 548 -29.63 7.97 -15.35
N SER A 549 -30.62 7.25 -15.86
CA SER A 549 -31.59 6.51 -15.05
C SER A 549 -31.63 5.05 -15.51
N TYR A 550 -31.54 4.12 -14.56
CA TYR A 550 -31.48 2.68 -14.80
C TYR A 550 -32.49 1.94 -13.91
N GLY A 551 -33.23 1.01 -14.51
CA GLY A 551 -34.23 0.19 -13.80
C GLY A 551 -35.36 -0.27 -14.73
N GLY A 552 -36.57 -0.43 -14.21
CA GLY A 552 -37.71 -1.02 -14.91
C GLY A 552 -39.03 -0.30 -14.67
N THR A 553 -40.13 -1.06 -14.68
CA THR A 553 -41.48 -0.52 -14.47
C THR A 553 -41.87 -0.37 -13.00
N ASP A 554 -41.21 -1.11 -12.10
CA ASP A 554 -41.38 -1.01 -10.65
C ASP A 554 -40.26 -0.15 -10.03
N ASN A 555 -40.19 -0.10 -8.71
CA ASN A 555 -39.22 0.75 -8.01
C ASN A 555 -37.84 0.10 -7.96
N ASP A 556 -36.79 0.88 -8.20
CA ASP A 556 -35.40 0.49 -8.10
C ASP A 556 -34.66 1.57 -7.30
N ILE A 557 -34.00 1.18 -6.20
CA ILE A 557 -33.44 2.12 -5.20
C ILE A 557 -31.94 1.86 -5.05
N PRO A 558 -31.07 2.82 -5.41
CA PRO A 558 -29.64 2.68 -5.18
C PRO A 558 -29.30 3.00 -3.72
N ASN A 559 -28.35 2.27 -3.16
CA ASN A 559 -27.83 2.52 -1.82
C ASN A 559 -26.40 3.07 -1.84
N LYS A 560 -25.54 2.55 -2.73
CA LYS A 560 -24.12 2.93 -2.78
C LYS A 560 -23.62 3.07 -4.21
N VAL A 561 -22.80 4.09 -4.45
CA VAL A 561 -22.01 4.24 -5.69
C VAL A 561 -20.53 4.44 -5.37
N ILE A 562 -19.67 3.77 -6.14
CA ILE A 562 -18.21 3.92 -6.09
C ILE A 562 -17.65 4.12 -7.50
N GLN A 563 -16.51 4.80 -7.60
CA GLN A 563 -15.71 4.80 -8.83
C GLN A 563 -14.81 3.56 -8.83
N SER A 564 -14.80 2.81 -9.94
CA SER A 564 -13.90 1.68 -10.14
C SER A 564 -12.54 2.12 -10.69
N ASN A 565 -11.51 1.30 -10.50
CA ASN A 565 -10.12 1.56 -10.90
C ASN A 565 -9.92 1.78 -12.41
N ASP A 566 -10.84 1.27 -13.23
CA ASP A 566 -10.88 1.50 -14.69
C ASP A 566 -11.46 2.87 -15.08
N GLY A 567 -11.87 3.68 -14.09
CA GLY A 567 -12.47 5.01 -14.28
C GLY A 567 -13.98 4.98 -14.48
N GLY A 568 -14.61 3.81 -14.52
CA GLY A 568 -16.06 3.63 -14.52
C GLY A 568 -16.68 3.71 -13.12
N PHE A 569 -17.93 3.28 -13.00
CA PHE A 569 -18.70 3.37 -11.74
C PHE A 569 -19.44 2.08 -11.45
N VAL A 570 -19.57 1.72 -10.17
CA VAL A 570 -20.43 0.61 -9.74
C VAL A 570 -21.46 1.13 -8.77
N VAL A 571 -22.71 0.76 -9.02
CA VAL A 571 -23.85 1.12 -8.18
C VAL A 571 -24.49 -0.16 -7.66
N ALA A 572 -24.78 -0.20 -6.37
CA ALA A 572 -25.46 -1.30 -5.72
C ALA A 572 -26.72 -0.81 -4.99
N GLY A 573 -27.77 -1.61 -5.02
CA GLY A 573 -29.05 -1.31 -4.37
C GLY A 573 -30.02 -2.48 -4.43
N ILE A 574 -31.30 -2.17 -4.45
CA ILE A 574 -32.40 -3.14 -4.60
C ILE A 574 -33.22 -2.82 -5.86
N THR A 575 -33.61 -3.87 -6.58
CA THR A 575 -34.58 -3.79 -7.66
C THR A 575 -35.87 -4.50 -7.28
N PHE A 576 -37.03 -3.90 -7.57
CA PHE A 576 -38.33 -4.58 -7.55
C PHE A 576 -38.83 -4.89 -8.97
N SER A 577 -38.08 -4.44 -9.98
CA SER A 577 -38.42 -4.58 -11.39
C SER A 577 -38.04 -5.95 -11.95
N ALA A 578 -38.82 -6.43 -12.92
CA ALA A 578 -38.55 -7.66 -13.68
C ALA A 578 -38.34 -7.40 -15.18
N ASP A 579 -38.22 -6.13 -15.56
CA ASP A 579 -38.11 -5.65 -16.93
C ASP A 579 -37.24 -4.39 -17.05
N GLY A 580 -37.22 -3.78 -18.22
CA GLY A 580 -36.38 -2.62 -18.51
C GLY A 580 -34.90 -3.02 -18.65
N ASP A 581 -34.05 -2.43 -17.81
CA ASP A 581 -32.62 -2.73 -17.76
C ASP A 581 -32.30 -3.96 -16.89
N VAL A 582 -33.25 -4.43 -16.09
CA VAL A 582 -33.05 -5.52 -15.11
C VAL A 582 -33.20 -6.87 -15.80
N SER A 583 -32.26 -7.79 -15.55
CA SER A 583 -32.37 -9.17 -16.03
C SER A 583 -32.21 -10.22 -14.93
N ASN A 584 -32.88 -11.36 -15.13
CA ASN A 584 -32.84 -12.52 -14.25
C ASN A 584 -33.19 -12.22 -12.77
N PRO A 585 -34.30 -11.51 -12.49
CA PRO A 585 -34.77 -11.33 -11.11
C PRO A 585 -35.05 -12.69 -10.45
N LYS A 586 -34.83 -12.78 -9.15
CA LYS A 586 -34.92 -14.01 -8.35
C LYS A 586 -36.19 -14.05 -7.51
N GLY A 587 -36.73 -12.89 -7.13
CA GLY A 587 -37.88 -12.84 -6.24
C GLY A 587 -38.59 -11.51 -6.17
N SER A 588 -39.09 -11.21 -4.98
CA SER A 588 -39.91 -10.03 -4.70
C SER A 588 -39.11 -8.74 -4.59
N GLY A 589 -37.79 -8.81 -4.45
CA GLY A 589 -36.87 -7.69 -4.55
C GLY A 589 -35.44 -8.20 -4.42
N ASP A 590 -34.58 -7.84 -5.36
CA ASP A 590 -33.25 -8.46 -5.49
C ASP A 590 -32.13 -7.44 -5.30
N SER A 591 -30.97 -7.92 -4.83
CA SER A 591 -29.75 -7.12 -4.81
C SER A 591 -29.30 -6.86 -6.24
N TRP A 592 -29.44 -5.61 -6.69
CA TRP A 592 -29.12 -5.22 -8.06
C TRP A 592 -27.84 -4.41 -8.11
N ILE A 593 -26.90 -4.86 -8.94
CA ILE A 593 -25.60 -4.23 -9.13
C ILE A 593 -25.40 -3.93 -10.60
N ILE A 594 -25.10 -2.67 -10.90
CA ILE A 594 -24.78 -2.21 -12.24
C ILE A 594 -23.35 -1.67 -12.30
N LYS A 595 -22.66 -1.99 -13.39
CA LYS A 595 -21.38 -1.39 -13.77
C LYS A 595 -21.60 -0.45 -14.94
N LEU A 596 -21.08 0.75 -14.79
CA LEU A 596 -21.08 1.80 -15.80
C LEU A 596 -19.65 2.08 -16.26
N ASN A 597 -19.51 2.48 -17.52
CA ASN A 597 -18.27 3.04 -18.03
C ASN A 597 -18.08 4.51 -17.56
N SER A 598 -16.98 5.15 -17.92
CA SER A 598 -16.64 6.51 -17.47
C SER A 598 -17.59 7.61 -17.96
N VAL A 599 -18.39 7.34 -19.01
CA VAL A 599 -19.43 8.26 -19.54
C VAL A 599 -20.83 7.87 -19.05
N GLY A 600 -20.90 6.92 -18.13
CA GLY A 600 -22.13 6.51 -17.46
C GLY A 600 -22.98 5.53 -18.26
N GLU A 601 -22.48 4.88 -19.32
CA GLU A 601 -23.23 3.85 -20.07
C GLU A 601 -23.09 2.48 -19.39
N LEU A 602 -24.15 1.67 -19.44
CA LEU A 602 -24.21 0.34 -18.84
C LEU A 602 -23.25 -0.65 -19.52
N GLU A 603 -22.32 -1.22 -18.76
CA GLU A 603 -21.41 -2.29 -19.20
C GLU A 603 -21.96 -3.67 -18.86
N TRP A 604 -22.43 -3.83 -17.62
CA TRP A 604 -23.12 -5.03 -17.17
C TRP A 604 -24.06 -4.73 -15.99
N GLU A 605 -25.04 -5.59 -15.81
CA GLU A 605 -25.95 -5.58 -14.66
C GLU A 605 -26.19 -7.01 -14.16
N LYS A 606 -26.46 -7.16 -12.86
CA LYS A 606 -26.70 -8.45 -12.22
C LYS A 606 -27.69 -8.31 -11.06
N SER A 607 -28.69 -9.20 -11.06
CA SER A 607 -29.60 -9.43 -9.92
C SER A 607 -29.17 -10.67 -9.13
N TYR A 608 -29.06 -10.51 -7.83
CA TYR A 608 -28.69 -11.57 -6.88
C TYR A 608 -29.69 -11.66 -5.73
N GLY A 609 -29.94 -12.87 -5.25
CA GLY A 609 -30.86 -13.10 -4.13
C GLY A 609 -31.62 -14.41 -4.24
N GLY A 610 -32.76 -14.47 -3.58
CA GLY A 610 -33.71 -15.58 -3.62
C GLY A 610 -35.13 -15.10 -3.85
N SER A 611 -36.10 -15.88 -3.40
CA SER A 611 -37.52 -15.64 -3.64
C SER A 611 -38.10 -14.47 -2.82
N LYS A 612 -37.46 -14.08 -1.72
CA LYS A 612 -37.92 -13.00 -0.83
C LYS A 612 -37.23 -11.67 -1.16
N LYS A 613 -36.90 -10.87 -0.14
CA LYS A 613 -36.29 -9.55 -0.29
C LYS A 613 -34.79 -9.66 0.02
N ASP A 614 -33.99 -9.20 -0.92
CA ASP A 614 -32.54 -9.16 -0.85
C ASP A 614 -32.07 -7.76 -1.26
N GLU A 615 -31.19 -7.14 -0.48
CA GLU A 615 -30.83 -5.74 -0.68
C GLU A 615 -29.33 -5.49 -0.47
N ALA A 616 -28.64 -5.00 -1.51
CA ALA A 616 -27.26 -4.55 -1.39
C ALA A 616 -27.21 -3.17 -0.73
N LYS A 617 -26.58 -3.08 0.45
CA LYS A 617 -26.50 -1.85 1.25
C LYS A 617 -25.21 -1.07 0.99
N SER A 618 -24.11 -1.78 0.80
CA SER A 618 -22.79 -1.17 0.63
C SER A 618 -21.93 -2.00 -0.32
N ILE A 619 -20.99 -1.34 -1.00
CA ILE A 619 -20.08 -1.98 -1.95
C ILE A 619 -18.69 -1.33 -1.89
N VAL A 620 -17.66 -2.15 -2.02
CA VAL A 620 -16.26 -1.72 -2.16
C VAL A 620 -15.58 -2.50 -3.29
N GLN A 621 -14.69 -1.85 -4.03
CA GLN A 621 -13.81 -2.55 -4.97
C GLN A 621 -12.65 -3.17 -4.20
N SER A 622 -12.43 -4.46 -4.37
CA SER A 622 -11.32 -5.16 -3.74
C SER A 622 -10.02 -5.03 -4.56
N ILE A 623 -8.89 -5.21 -3.89
CA ILE A 623 -7.54 -5.08 -4.46
C ILE A 623 -7.26 -5.97 -5.69
N ASP A 624 -7.97 -7.09 -5.83
CA ASP A 624 -7.92 -7.99 -6.99
C ASP A 624 -8.73 -7.47 -8.21
N GLY A 625 -9.35 -6.30 -8.09
CA GLY A 625 -10.18 -5.67 -9.12
C GLY A 625 -11.64 -6.12 -9.14
N GLY A 626 -12.03 -7.10 -8.31
CA GLY A 626 -13.42 -7.49 -8.09
C GLY A 626 -14.15 -6.59 -7.11
N TYR A 627 -15.33 -7.02 -6.63
CA TYR A 627 -16.17 -6.21 -5.75
C TYR A 627 -16.63 -7.03 -4.54
N VAL A 628 -16.74 -6.41 -3.37
CA VAL A 628 -17.41 -7.00 -2.21
C VAL A 628 -18.60 -6.14 -1.84
N ILE A 629 -19.73 -6.80 -1.70
CA ILE A 629 -21.01 -6.22 -1.34
C ILE A 629 -21.36 -6.71 0.07
N ALA A 630 -21.82 -5.80 0.90
CA ALA A 630 -22.54 -6.13 2.13
C ALA A 630 -24.00 -5.72 1.91
N GLY A 631 -24.90 -6.68 2.08
CA GLY A 631 -26.34 -6.52 1.92
C GLY A 631 -27.12 -7.37 2.91
N VAL A 632 -28.43 -7.26 2.93
CA VAL A 632 -29.31 -8.04 3.81
C VAL A 632 -30.17 -8.99 3.00
N SER A 633 -30.52 -10.14 3.59
CA SER A 633 -31.32 -11.16 2.93
C SER A 633 -32.30 -11.83 3.89
N ASP A 634 -33.60 -11.83 3.58
CA ASP A 634 -34.63 -12.69 4.21
C ASP A 634 -34.80 -14.01 3.44
N SER A 635 -34.11 -14.18 2.31
CA SER A 635 -34.29 -15.33 1.43
C SER A 635 -33.60 -16.58 1.99
N ASP A 636 -34.28 -17.73 1.90
CA ASP A 636 -33.75 -19.04 2.29
C ASP A 636 -33.47 -19.97 1.10
N ASP A 637 -33.51 -19.40 -0.11
CA ASP A 637 -33.33 -20.07 -1.39
C ASP A 637 -32.54 -19.22 -2.40
N GLY A 638 -32.54 -19.65 -3.66
CA GLY A 638 -31.84 -18.96 -4.76
C GLY A 638 -30.33 -18.99 -4.59
N ASP A 639 -29.73 -17.79 -4.59
CA ASP A 639 -28.30 -17.63 -4.44
C ASP A 639 -27.87 -17.76 -2.98
N ILE A 640 -28.75 -17.68 -1.97
CA ILE A 640 -28.39 -17.57 -0.54
C ILE A 640 -27.94 -18.91 0.06
N THR A 641 -26.97 -18.89 0.98
CA THR A 641 -26.51 -20.10 1.69
C THR A 641 -26.44 -19.91 3.20
N ASN A 642 -27.00 -20.88 3.94
CA ASN A 642 -27.03 -20.93 5.41
C ASN A 642 -27.71 -19.71 6.09
N PRO A 643 -28.96 -19.37 5.72
CA PRO A 643 -29.74 -18.37 6.46
C PRO A 643 -29.92 -18.82 7.93
N LYS A 644 -30.02 -17.86 8.84
CA LYS A 644 -30.08 -18.04 10.28
C LYS A 644 -31.40 -17.58 10.89
N GLY A 645 -32.18 -16.76 10.18
CA GLY A 645 -33.48 -16.29 10.67
C GLY A 645 -34.21 -15.39 9.68
N TYR A 646 -34.51 -14.18 10.13
CA TYR A 646 -35.03 -13.10 9.29
C TYR A 646 -33.88 -12.48 8.48
N ASP A 647 -33.89 -11.16 8.25
CA ASP A 647 -32.81 -10.48 7.51
C ASP A 647 -31.44 -10.80 8.13
N ASP A 648 -30.56 -11.46 7.39
CA ASP A 648 -29.18 -11.75 7.81
C ASP A 648 -28.17 -10.83 7.09
N TYR A 649 -26.97 -10.66 7.65
CA TYR A 649 -25.87 -10.08 6.89
C TYR A 649 -25.51 -11.05 5.76
N TRP A 650 -25.66 -10.59 4.53
CA TRP A 650 -25.25 -11.31 3.34
C TRP A 650 -24.09 -10.58 2.65
N ILE A 651 -22.90 -11.18 2.73
CA ILE A 651 -21.67 -10.62 2.19
C ILE A 651 -21.27 -11.40 0.95
N VAL A 652 -21.13 -10.70 -0.17
CA VAL A 652 -20.96 -11.30 -1.49
C VAL A 652 -19.70 -10.76 -2.16
N LYS A 653 -18.81 -11.65 -2.61
CA LYS A 653 -17.67 -11.31 -3.46
C LYS A 653 -17.98 -11.62 -4.91
N LEU A 654 -17.76 -10.63 -5.75
CA LEU A 654 -17.81 -10.71 -7.20
C LEU A 654 -16.41 -10.57 -7.80
N ASN A 655 -16.22 -11.15 -8.99
CA ASN A 655 -15.07 -10.85 -9.84
C ASN A 655 -15.29 -9.53 -10.61
N SER A 656 -14.32 -9.12 -11.43
CA SER A 656 -14.36 -7.84 -12.15
C SER A 656 -15.47 -7.72 -13.20
N ILE A 657 -16.03 -8.86 -13.66
CA ILE A 657 -17.13 -8.92 -14.62
C ILE A 657 -18.49 -9.20 -13.95
N GLY A 658 -18.54 -9.13 -12.62
CA GLY A 658 -19.77 -9.33 -11.85
C GLY A 658 -20.23 -10.78 -11.86
N GLU A 659 -19.34 -11.75 -11.73
CA GLU A 659 -19.72 -13.14 -11.40
C GLU A 659 -19.41 -13.45 -9.94
N LEU A 660 -20.28 -14.25 -9.31
CA LEU A 660 -20.14 -14.68 -7.92
C LEU A 660 -18.86 -15.52 -7.71
N VAL A 661 -18.03 -15.10 -6.77
CA VAL A 661 -16.81 -15.81 -6.34
C VAL A 661 -17.07 -16.56 -5.04
N TRP A 662 -17.58 -15.85 -4.02
CA TRP A 662 -18.00 -16.44 -2.75
C TRP A 662 -19.08 -15.59 -2.11
N GLN A 663 -19.80 -16.18 -1.16
CA GLN A 663 -20.78 -15.49 -0.34
C GLN A 663 -20.78 -16.07 1.08
N LYS A 664 -21.24 -15.27 2.04
CA LYS A 664 -21.37 -15.64 3.46
C LYS A 664 -22.61 -15.00 4.06
N SER A 665 -23.35 -15.77 4.84
CA SER A 665 -24.42 -15.28 5.69
C SER A 665 -24.00 -15.31 7.16
N TYR A 666 -24.22 -14.20 7.86
CA TYR A 666 -23.96 -14.05 9.29
C TYR A 666 -25.20 -13.44 9.96
N GLY A 667 -25.65 -14.04 11.06
CA GLY A 667 -26.75 -13.49 11.85
C GLY A 667 -27.28 -14.48 12.88
N GLY A 668 -28.50 -14.26 13.34
CA GLY A 668 -29.22 -15.10 14.29
C GLY A 668 -30.69 -15.25 13.93
N SER A 669 -31.51 -15.52 14.93
CA SER A 669 -32.95 -15.79 14.74
C SER A 669 -33.78 -14.54 14.42
N HIS A 670 -33.26 -13.34 14.66
CA HIS A 670 -33.93 -12.05 14.46
C HIS A 670 -33.31 -11.26 13.30
N TYR A 671 -33.52 -9.95 13.25
CA TYR A 671 -33.01 -9.10 12.17
C TYR A 671 -31.57 -8.66 12.46
N ASP A 672 -30.71 -8.86 11.47
CA ASP A 672 -29.31 -8.55 11.44
C ASP A 672 -29.05 -7.66 10.21
N ILE A 673 -28.90 -6.35 10.42
CA ILE A 673 -28.82 -5.36 9.34
C ILE A 673 -27.42 -4.77 9.25
N ASN A 674 -26.72 -4.98 8.12
CA ASN A 674 -25.48 -4.26 7.83
C ASN A 674 -25.74 -2.94 7.10
N THR A 675 -24.81 -2.01 7.26
CA THR A 675 -24.91 -0.65 6.72
C THR A 675 -23.68 -0.23 5.93
N SER A 676 -22.49 -0.76 6.27
CA SER A 676 -21.24 -0.33 5.66
C SER A 676 -20.22 -1.45 5.57
N ILE A 677 -19.45 -1.47 4.48
CA ILE A 677 -18.28 -2.33 4.29
C ILE A 677 -17.09 -1.52 3.79
N ILE A 678 -15.90 -1.89 4.28
CA ILE A 678 -14.61 -1.37 3.80
C ILE A 678 -13.65 -2.52 3.51
N GLN A 679 -12.75 -2.32 2.55
CA GLN A 679 -11.55 -3.16 2.42
C GLN A 679 -10.50 -2.67 3.42
N THR A 680 -9.90 -3.60 4.17
CA THR A 680 -8.88 -3.30 5.18
C THR A 680 -7.46 -3.41 4.59
N ASN A 681 -6.50 -2.74 5.23
CA ASN A 681 -5.11 -2.65 4.76
C ASN A 681 -4.38 -4.01 4.63
N ASP A 682 -4.83 -5.02 5.39
CA ASP A 682 -4.36 -6.41 5.33
C ASP A 682 -4.96 -7.20 4.14
N GLY A 683 -5.80 -6.56 3.33
CA GLY A 683 -6.50 -7.17 2.20
C GLY A 683 -7.83 -7.83 2.55
N GLY A 684 -8.21 -7.87 3.84
CA GLY A 684 -9.51 -8.35 4.32
C GLY A 684 -10.62 -7.31 4.22
N PHE A 685 -11.71 -7.53 4.97
CA PHE A 685 -12.90 -6.65 4.95
C PHE A 685 -13.47 -6.44 6.34
N ALA A 686 -13.92 -5.22 6.65
CA ALA A 686 -14.66 -4.94 7.87
C ALA A 686 -16.07 -4.46 7.53
N VAL A 687 -17.07 -5.03 8.19
CA VAL A 687 -18.49 -4.74 8.02
C VAL A 687 -19.05 -4.24 9.33
N SER A 688 -19.87 -3.19 9.28
CA SER A 688 -20.63 -2.69 10.43
C SER A 688 -22.12 -2.72 10.15
N GLY A 689 -22.88 -2.85 11.23
CA GLY A 689 -24.31 -2.60 11.29
C GLY A 689 -24.80 -2.88 12.69
N TYR A 690 -26.00 -3.44 12.81
CA TYR A 690 -26.59 -3.78 14.11
C TYR A 690 -27.35 -5.10 14.03
N SER A 691 -27.65 -5.67 15.21
CA SER A 691 -28.34 -6.95 15.34
C SER A 691 -29.37 -6.91 16.47
N TRP A 692 -30.57 -7.44 16.22
CA TRP A 692 -31.58 -7.76 17.23
C TRP A 692 -31.50 -9.21 17.73
N SER A 693 -30.50 -9.96 17.27
CA SER A 693 -30.31 -11.36 17.61
C SER A 693 -29.45 -11.51 18.87
N ASP A 694 -29.84 -12.41 19.77
CA ASP A 694 -29.08 -12.83 20.95
C ASP A 694 -28.49 -14.25 20.80
N ASP A 695 -28.59 -14.82 19.60
CA ASP A 695 -28.19 -16.18 19.25
C ASP A 695 -27.48 -16.26 17.88
N GLY A 696 -27.25 -17.49 17.40
CA GLY A 696 -26.62 -17.75 16.11
C GLY A 696 -25.13 -17.41 16.11
N ASN A 697 -24.75 -16.44 15.27
CA ASN A 697 -23.38 -15.95 15.22
C ASN A 697 -23.07 -14.98 16.37
N LEU A 698 -24.04 -14.30 16.96
CA LEU A 698 -23.79 -13.39 18.07
C LEU A 698 -23.61 -14.14 19.38
N THR A 699 -22.75 -13.61 20.26
CA THR A 699 -22.42 -14.27 21.56
C THR A 699 -22.74 -13.39 22.76
N ILE A 700 -22.99 -12.09 22.55
CA ILE A 700 -23.36 -11.10 23.56
C ILE A 700 -24.34 -10.13 22.89
N SER A 701 -25.49 -9.92 23.53
CA SER A 701 -26.44 -8.85 23.25
C SER A 701 -26.79 -8.20 24.58
N ASN A 702 -26.61 -6.88 24.68
CA ASN A 702 -26.81 -6.11 25.92
C ASN A 702 -28.22 -5.48 25.99
N GLY A 703 -28.99 -5.51 24.90
CA GLY A 703 -30.24 -4.78 24.78
C GLY A 703 -31.13 -5.23 23.61
N LEU A 704 -31.85 -4.27 23.02
CA LEU A 704 -32.73 -4.52 21.88
C LEU A 704 -31.94 -4.70 20.60
N SER A 705 -31.04 -3.75 20.27
CA SER A 705 -29.99 -3.91 19.23
C SER A 705 -28.68 -3.36 19.70
N ASP A 706 -27.60 -4.07 19.37
CA ASP A 706 -26.24 -3.56 19.53
C ASP A 706 -25.60 -3.29 18.16
N TYR A 707 -24.58 -2.42 18.13
CA TYR A 707 -23.66 -2.38 17.01
C TYR A 707 -23.03 -3.75 16.86
N TRP A 708 -23.02 -4.29 15.64
CA TRP A 708 -22.36 -5.53 15.32
C TRP A 708 -21.32 -5.31 14.22
N ILE A 709 -20.07 -5.65 14.53
CA ILE A 709 -18.93 -5.46 13.65
C ILE A 709 -18.34 -6.83 13.33
N VAL A 710 -18.15 -7.09 12.05
CA VAL A 710 -17.60 -8.34 11.51
C VAL A 710 -16.32 -8.04 10.74
N LYS A 711 -15.21 -8.67 11.13
CA LYS A 711 -13.94 -8.64 10.41
C LYS A 711 -13.71 -9.97 9.69
N LEU A 712 -13.46 -9.87 8.40
CA LEU A 712 -13.15 -10.96 7.51
C LEU A 712 -11.71 -10.87 6.99
N ASN A 713 -11.12 -12.03 6.70
CA ASN A 713 -9.87 -12.12 5.94
C ASN A 713 -10.12 -11.92 4.43
N SER A 714 -9.06 -11.97 3.62
CA SER A 714 -9.13 -11.70 2.18
C SER A 714 -9.95 -12.71 1.37
N ILE A 715 -10.19 -13.91 1.91
CA ILE A 715 -11.03 -14.95 1.30
C ILE A 715 -12.45 -15.01 1.90
N GLY A 716 -12.80 -14.04 2.76
CA GLY A 716 -14.14 -13.90 3.33
C GLY A 716 -14.41 -14.79 4.55
N GLU A 717 -13.39 -15.37 5.18
CA GLU A 717 -13.55 -16.10 6.44
C GLU A 717 -13.54 -15.14 7.62
N LEU A 718 -14.34 -15.46 8.64
CA LEU A 718 -14.46 -14.68 9.88
C LEU A 718 -13.15 -14.74 10.68
N GLU A 719 -12.56 -13.56 10.95
CA GLU A 719 -11.42 -13.42 11.86
C GLU A 719 -11.89 -13.10 13.28
N TRP A 720 -12.76 -12.10 13.40
CA TRP A 720 -13.42 -11.76 14.64
C TRP A 720 -14.73 -11.02 14.38
N GLN A 721 -15.57 -11.00 15.41
CA GLN A 721 -16.79 -10.21 15.45
C GLN A 721 -16.99 -9.67 16.87
N LYS A 722 -17.62 -8.50 16.99
CA LYS A 722 -17.84 -7.83 18.27
C LYS A 722 -19.19 -7.11 18.27
N SER A 723 -19.84 -7.12 19.43
CA SER A 723 -21.06 -6.36 19.71
C SER A 723 -20.76 -5.25 20.70
N TYR A 724 -21.36 -4.07 20.50
CA TYR A 724 -21.22 -2.91 21.38
C TYR A 724 -22.55 -2.19 21.54
N GLY A 725 -22.96 -1.92 22.77
CA GLY A 725 -24.26 -1.32 23.05
C GLY A 725 -24.66 -1.41 24.52
N GLY A 726 -25.84 -0.87 24.82
CA GLY A 726 -26.45 -0.87 26.15
C GLY A 726 -27.81 -1.54 26.14
N SER A 727 -28.69 -1.16 27.06
CA SER A 727 -29.97 -1.87 27.27
C SER A 727 -31.05 -1.59 26.22
N ASP A 728 -30.89 -0.58 25.36
CA ASP A 728 -31.84 -0.13 24.35
C ASP A 728 -31.33 -0.41 22.90
N GLU A 729 -31.47 0.54 21.97
CA GLU A 729 -31.22 0.37 20.53
C GLU A 729 -29.99 1.17 20.08
N GLU A 730 -28.98 0.47 19.56
CA GLU A 730 -27.80 1.03 18.93
C GLU A 730 -27.73 0.66 17.43
N LEU A 731 -27.73 1.67 16.56
CA LEU A 731 -27.74 1.53 15.10
C LEU A 731 -26.43 2.02 14.47
N ALA A 732 -25.53 1.10 14.08
CA ALA A 732 -24.28 1.49 13.42
C ALA A 732 -24.54 1.83 11.94
N ASN A 733 -24.02 2.98 11.48
CA ASN A 733 -24.27 3.47 10.11
C ASN A 733 -23.02 3.47 9.22
N SER A 734 -21.83 3.62 9.79
CA SER A 734 -20.59 3.70 9.01
C SER A 734 -19.39 3.18 9.78
N ILE A 735 -18.45 2.58 9.06
CA ILE A 735 -17.16 2.14 9.57
C ILE A 735 -16.02 2.68 8.70
N GLN A 736 -14.90 3.04 9.34
CA GLN A 736 -13.64 3.35 8.66
C GLN A 736 -12.44 2.78 9.41
N GLN A 737 -11.45 2.28 8.67
CA GLN A 737 -10.18 1.85 9.28
C GLN A 737 -9.30 3.06 9.59
N THR A 738 -8.76 3.10 10.81
CA THR A 738 -7.85 4.15 11.27
C THR A 738 -6.39 3.81 10.96
N PHE A 739 -5.50 4.81 10.94
CA PHE A 739 -4.09 4.64 10.56
C PHE A 739 -3.27 3.72 11.47
N ASP A 740 -3.69 3.61 12.73
CA ASP A 740 -3.13 2.68 13.73
C ASP A 740 -3.56 1.21 13.49
N GLY A 741 -4.38 0.96 12.47
CA GLY A 741 -4.91 -0.37 12.15
C GLY A 741 -6.23 -0.71 12.85
N GLY A 742 -6.72 0.17 13.73
CA GLY A 742 -8.04 0.04 14.37
C GLY A 742 -9.21 0.51 13.50
N TYR A 743 -10.37 0.71 14.12
CA TYR A 743 -11.62 1.04 13.41
C TYR A 743 -12.40 2.12 14.14
N ILE A 744 -12.94 3.09 13.41
CA ILE A 744 -13.91 4.05 13.94
C ILE A 744 -15.29 3.72 13.36
N ILE A 745 -16.29 3.64 14.22
CA ILE A 745 -17.67 3.34 13.86
C ILE A 745 -18.53 4.49 14.35
N ALA A 746 -19.45 4.95 13.50
CA ALA A 746 -20.39 6.00 13.81
C ALA A 746 -21.82 5.55 13.54
N GLY A 747 -22.73 5.93 14.42
CA GLY A 747 -24.15 5.65 14.31
C GLY A 747 -24.93 6.37 15.39
N GLN A 748 -25.98 5.73 15.89
CA GLN A 748 -26.85 6.29 16.92
C GLN A 748 -26.97 5.33 18.11
N SER A 749 -27.28 5.88 19.28
CA SER A 749 -27.56 5.12 20.50
C SER A 749 -28.74 5.71 21.24
N LYS A 750 -29.61 4.85 21.74
CA LYS A 750 -30.71 5.21 22.64
C LYS A 750 -30.41 4.87 24.10
N SER A 751 -29.45 3.98 24.34
CA SER A 751 -29.03 3.53 25.65
C SER A 751 -28.40 4.62 26.53
N GLN A 752 -28.47 4.41 27.84
CA GLN A 752 -27.89 5.30 28.87
C GLN A 752 -26.92 4.57 29.81
N ASP A 753 -26.53 3.35 29.46
CA ASP A 753 -25.79 2.42 30.31
C ASP A 753 -24.78 1.55 29.53
N GLU A 754 -24.13 0.65 30.26
CA GLU A 754 -23.09 -0.28 29.77
C GLU A 754 -21.92 0.41 29.06
N ASP A 755 -21.80 0.23 27.75
CA ASP A 755 -20.72 0.79 26.94
C ASP A 755 -20.86 2.31 26.74
N ILE A 756 -22.01 2.91 27.08
CA ILE A 756 -22.31 4.33 26.86
C ILE A 756 -22.19 5.11 28.17
N THR A 757 -21.22 6.03 28.25
CA THR A 757 -20.87 6.69 29.52
C THR A 757 -21.39 8.12 29.67
N ASN A 758 -21.87 8.77 28.60
CA ASN A 758 -22.31 10.18 28.65
C ASN A 758 -23.43 10.53 27.66
N PRO A 759 -24.60 9.87 27.74
CA PRO A 759 -25.74 10.17 26.88
C PRO A 759 -26.21 11.62 27.09
N LYS A 760 -26.74 12.23 26.04
CA LYS A 760 -27.26 13.61 26.01
C LYS A 760 -28.78 13.66 25.89
N GLY A 761 -29.43 12.64 25.35
CA GLY A 761 -30.86 12.63 25.10
C GLY A 761 -31.42 11.29 24.65
N ASN A 762 -32.32 11.32 23.68
CA ASN A 762 -32.98 10.15 23.09
C ASN A 762 -32.48 10.01 21.65
N TYR A 763 -31.84 8.90 21.28
CA TYR A 763 -31.09 8.78 20.02
C TYR A 763 -30.02 9.87 19.86
N ASP A 764 -28.88 9.67 20.53
CA ASP A 764 -27.68 10.47 20.37
C ASP A 764 -26.78 9.89 19.26
N TYR A 765 -25.98 10.72 18.60
CA TYR A 765 -24.89 10.22 17.79
C TYR A 765 -23.88 9.53 18.68
N TRP A 766 -23.57 8.28 18.37
CA TRP A 766 -22.60 7.50 19.12
C TRP A 766 -21.45 7.10 18.21
N ILE A 767 -20.23 7.35 18.68
CA ILE A 767 -18.99 7.06 17.94
C ILE A 767 -18.10 6.24 18.84
N ILE A 768 -17.71 5.06 18.35
CA ILE A 768 -16.76 4.17 19.02
C ILE A 768 -15.46 4.05 18.22
N LYS A 769 -14.35 3.92 18.93
CA LYS A 769 -13.05 3.57 18.37
C LYS A 769 -12.62 2.23 18.92
N LEU A 770 -12.31 1.32 18.01
CA LEU A 770 -11.79 0.00 18.28
C LEU A 770 -10.30 -0.08 17.93
N ASN A 771 -9.56 -0.94 18.62
CA ASN A 771 -8.20 -1.32 18.23
C ASN A 771 -8.24 -2.35 17.07
N SER A 772 -7.07 -2.83 16.63
CA SER A 772 -6.97 -3.72 15.45
C SER A 772 -7.57 -5.11 15.65
N VAL A 773 -7.76 -5.55 16.91
CA VAL A 773 -8.42 -6.83 17.26
C VAL A 773 -9.89 -6.61 17.66
N GLY A 774 -10.40 -5.40 17.43
CA GLY A 774 -11.78 -5.04 17.60
C GLY A 774 -12.16 -4.65 19.03
N GLU A 775 -11.25 -4.47 19.99
CA GLU A 775 -11.58 -4.06 21.37
C GLU A 775 -11.81 -2.55 21.47
N LEU A 776 -12.79 -2.12 22.28
CA LEU A 776 -13.13 -0.72 22.51
C LEU A 776 -11.99 0.05 23.20
N GLU A 777 -11.50 1.11 22.55
CA GLU A 777 -10.50 2.03 23.11
C GLU A 777 -11.14 3.27 23.74
N TRP A 778 -12.13 3.85 23.06
CA TRP A 778 -12.94 4.95 23.58
C TRP A 778 -14.28 5.04 22.84
N GLU A 779 -15.24 5.70 23.48
CA GLU A 779 -16.57 5.99 22.97
C GLU A 779 -16.92 7.46 23.23
N LYS A 780 -17.80 8.06 22.40
CA LYS A 780 -18.34 9.40 22.60
C LYS A 780 -19.78 9.51 22.09
N SER A 781 -20.64 10.11 22.91
CA SER A 781 -21.99 10.53 22.52
C SER A 781 -22.07 12.05 22.26
N TYR A 782 -22.81 12.41 21.21
CA TYR A 782 -23.10 13.80 20.82
C TYR A 782 -24.60 13.97 20.55
N GLY A 783 -25.22 15.00 21.12
CA GLY A 783 -26.65 15.26 20.99
C GLY A 783 -27.13 16.37 21.94
N GLY A 784 -28.38 16.77 21.78
CA GLY A 784 -29.18 17.56 22.71
C GLY A 784 -30.06 16.66 23.58
N THR A 785 -31.10 17.23 24.21
CA THR A 785 -31.98 16.47 25.12
C THR A 785 -33.13 15.73 24.43
N ASP A 786 -33.27 15.90 23.12
CA ASP A 786 -34.37 15.38 22.32
C ASP A 786 -33.83 14.37 21.28
N LEU A 787 -34.52 14.20 20.14
CA LEU A 787 -34.07 13.35 19.03
C LEU A 787 -33.02 14.07 18.19
N ASP A 788 -31.78 13.60 18.22
CA ASP A 788 -30.64 14.22 17.52
C ASP A 788 -30.02 13.33 16.44
N GLY A 789 -30.27 12.02 16.50
CA GLY A 789 -29.78 10.98 15.59
C GLY A 789 -30.39 11.00 14.20
#